data_AF-A0AAU8L4H3-F1
#
_entry.id   AF-A0AAU8L4H3-F1
#
_cell.length_a   1.000
_cell.length_b   1.000
_cell.length_c   1.000
_cell.angle_alpha   90.00
_cell.angle_beta   90.00
_cell.angle_gamma   90.00
#
_symmetry.space_group_name_H-M   'P 1'
#
loop_
_entity.id
_entity.type
_entity.pdbx_description
1 polymer ?
#
loop_
_entity_poly.entity_id
_entity_poly.type
_entity_poly.pdbx_seq_one_letter_code
_entity_poly.pdbx_strand_id
1 'polypeptide(L)'
;MGILNKQRRIKKKKIAEKKKKRSLNQINTIHTKEEKNTIKFTAIPNPLANLSIEKRQLLLQKIKEEAQKNYQESLEKIQQMILEYDAPLLMSILSNYYLTSNIGQNGVDKKEKNISQSHIEILQALFLRINPTLLKNRIFAPHITQELIDTLPILTTAIYNKNMNPEDLELSQEKLVQKSIQSWVQAYTQTVRNWGFIFQVKNISQEVYSNFDSKLVETYGFSCSNLIQFFNCLLQDIEESTNQRMTFLRDLNNTKDIQDILKKYHRAMKLGDNIDDLIAMYESLGIPKQQVIYHLLAHNDLTLIDYYTFSGDEISKLTNLPLETIESVINHLSYSVGELIDYPIEHIFLANPIWLKPIVKLPHNKIFCPLPQLFFSFILKNFDHLINQIDSIKLSQVKAKYLENKIQEIVHRKFPEQLTVSSIKWKLENVEYETDLIAFIGSYAVIIEAKSHTISDEALRGAPGRLKKKIYEILVEPNLQSNRFKQKLEYLIKNPHIDDPLRKKLPIDLSTIHKILRVSITLEYFAALQTNVYELKDTGWIPKDYSPCPTMNLADFETLFDIFEHPIQILNYLEQRSEIEGTLLYKGDELDLMGLYMENHFNFSNIDTQGILMISGASKKIEAYYESLAEGITIPKPVPIMNQFFENILLQLENRKPSRWLEIGSIIYRLLPQDQIKIVTEVKNLKTNVRKNWHKTGHKNLLIYTPPLSSEYAFCFVIFNEQNKEDRYKFCEEAASMSLESSHVKYCVAIGLNIDREDMAYALIGVYQ
;
A
#
# COMPACT_ATOMS: atom_id res chain seq x y z
N MET A 1 -8.95 19.89 -69.55
CA MET A 1 -8.41 20.03 -68.17
C MET A 1 -9.41 19.79 -67.03
N GLY A 2 -10.68 19.40 -67.26
CA GLY A 2 -11.69 19.30 -66.18
C GLY A 2 -11.77 17.96 -65.41
N ILE A 3 -11.37 16.84 -65.99
CA ILE A 3 -11.60 15.50 -65.42
C ILE A 3 -10.55 15.13 -64.36
N LEU A 4 -9.29 15.52 -64.56
CA LEU A 4 -8.19 15.30 -63.62
C LEU A 4 -8.34 16.08 -62.29
N ASN A 5 -8.99 17.26 -62.31
CA ASN A 5 -9.23 18.06 -61.11
C ASN A 5 -10.37 17.51 -60.23
N LYS A 6 -11.38 16.87 -60.83
CA LYS A 6 -12.51 16.26 -60.10
C LYS A 6 -12.05 15.00 -59.34
N GLN A 7 -11.20 14.17 -59.96
CA GLN A 7 -10.63 12.99 -59.31
C GLN A 7 -9.66 13.34 -58.17
N ARG A 8 -8.83 14.38 -58.32
CA ARG A 8 -7.95 14.88 -57.24
C ARG A 8 -8.74 15.43 -56.04
N ARG A 9 -9.85 16.15 -56.27
CA ARG A 9 -10.73 16.64 -55.19
C ARG A 9 -11.43 15.50 -54.44
N ILE A 10 -11.92 14.48 -55.13
CA ILE A 10 -12.57 13.32 -54.50
C ILE A 10 -11.55 12.51 -53.67
N LYS A 11 -10.32 12.34 -54.17
CA LYS A 11 -9.25 11.63 -53.44
C LYS A 11 -8.82 12.40 -52.17
N LYS A 12 -8.70 13.73 -52.24
CA LYS A 12 -8.43 14.58 -51.05
C LYS A 12 -9.57 14.53 -50.03
N LYS A 13 -10.84 14.53 -50.47
CA LYS A 13 -12.01 14.46 -49.57
C LYS A 13 -12.09 13.10 -48.85
N LYS A 14 -11.86 12.00 -49.56
CA LYS A 14 -11.77 10.65 -48.96
C LYS A 14 -10.61 10.49 -47.98
N ILE A 15 -9.45 11.12 -48.25
CA ILE A 15 -8.30 11.11 -47.32
C ILE A 15 -8.61 11.94 -46.06
N ALA A 16 -9.26 13.10 -46.20
CA ALA A 16 -9.69 13.92 -45.08
C ALA A 16 -10.75 13.21 -44.22
N GLU A 17 -11.73 12.54 -44.83
CA GLU A 17 -12.72 11.72 -44.11
C GLU A 17 -12.10 10.51 -43.43
N LYS A 18 -11.11 9.83 -44.04
CA LYS A 18 -10.34 8.76 -43.38
C LYS A 18 -9.50 9.27 -42.21
N LYS A 19 -8.89 10.45 -42.33
CA LYS A 19 -8.16 11.11 -41.23
C LYS A 19 -9.10 11.52 -40.10
N LYS A 20 -10.28 12.07 -40.43
CA LYS A 20 -11.31 12.45 -39.44
C LYS A 20 -11.93 11.23 -38.74
N LYS A 21 -12.16 10.13 -39.47
CA LYS A 21 -12.57 8.83 -38.86
C LYS A 21 -11.47 8.19 -38.02
N ARG A 22 -10.20 8.29 -38.41
CA ARG A 22 -9.07 7.83 -37.58
C ARG A 22 -8.89 8.68 -36.32
N SER A 23 -9.06 10.00 -36.40
CA SER A 23 -9.01 10.87 -35.22
C SER A 23 -10.21 10.67 -34.31
N LEU A 24 -11.43 10.54 -34.86
CA LEU A 24 -12.63 10.19 -34.08
C LEU A 24 -12.52 8.80 -33.46
N ASN A 25 -11.98 7.81 -34.18
CA ASN A 25 -11.73 6.50 -33.60
C ASN A 25 -10.63 6.58 -32.53
N GLN A 26 -9.52 7.31 -32.72
CA GLN A 26 -8.50 7.51 -31.68
C GLN A 26 -9.07 8.22 -30.45
N ILE A 27 -9.87 9.27 -30.63
CA ILE A 27 -10.56 9.99 -29.54
C ILE A 27 -11.56 9.06 -28.84
N ASN A 28 -12.30 8.24 -29.59
CA ASN A 28 -13.19 7.23 -29.00
C ASN A 28 -12.44 6.05 -28.36
N THR A 29 -11.22 5.70 -28.81
CA THR A 29 -10.39 4.64 -28.21
C THR A 29 -9.66 5.15 -26.96
N ILE A 30 -9.39 6.45 -26.90
CA ILE A 30 -8.91 7.16 -25.69
C ILE A 30 -10.08 7.24 -24.69
N HIS A 31 -11.26 7.70 -25.11
CA HIS A 31 -12.45 7.73 -24.25
C HIS A 31 -12.90 6.34 -23.78
N THR A 32 -12.84 5.30 -24.62
CA THR A 32 -13.19 3.93 -24.18
C THR A 32 -12.09 3.21 -23.40
N LYS A 33 -10.83 3.70 -23.43
CA LYS A 33 -9.79 3.26 -22.49
C LYS A 33 -9.89 3.99 -21.15
N GLU A 34 -10.23 5.27 -21.14
CA GLU A 34 -10.44 6.06 -19.92
C GLU A 34 -11.71 5.63 -19.17
N GLU A 35 -12.81 5.33 -19.85
CA GLU A 35 -14.03 4.78 -19.22
C GLU A 35 -13.81 3.40 -18.57
N LYS A 36 -12.81 2.63 -19.02
CA LYS A 36 -12.51 1.30 -18.47
C LYS A 36 -11.77 1.31 -17.13
N ASN A 37 -11.25 2.46 -16.70
CA ASN A 37 -10.43 2.57 -15.48
C ASN A 37 -11.13 3.28 -14.31
N THR A 38 -12.44 3.52 -14.39
CA THR A 38 -13.17 4.08 -13.25
C THR A 38 -13.36 3.02 -12.16
N ILE A 39 -12.99 3.34 -10.91
CA ILE A 39 -13.27 2.49 -9.75
C ILE A 39 -14.78 2.26 -9.66
N LYS A 40 -15.19 0.99 -9.64
CA LYS A 40 -16.60 0.60 -9.50
C LYS A 40 -16.84 0.09 -8.10
N PHE A 41 -17.73 0.77 -7.39
CA PHE A 41 -18.25 0.28 -6.12
C PHE A 41 -19.30 -0.80 -6.39
N THR A 42 -19.19 -1.93 -5.68
CA THR A 42 -20.16 -3.02 -5.77
C THR A 42 -20.74 -3.28 -4.38
N ALA A 43 -22.06 -3.22 -4.27
CA ALA A 43 -22.75 -3.55 -3.03
C ALA A 43 -22.90 -5.08 -2.94
N ILE A 44 -22.36 -5.66 -1.86
CA ILE A 44 -22.53 -7.09 -1.55
C ILE A 44 -23.52 -7.17 -0.39
N PRO A 45 -24.76 -7.67 -0.63
CA PRO A 45 -25.73 -7.81 0.46
C PRO A 45 -25.25 -8.87 1.45
N ASN A 46 -25.50 -8.66 2.75
CA ASN A 46 -25.20 -9.66 3.75
C ASN A 46 -26.10 -10.91 3.52
N PRO A 47 -25.53 -12.07 3.12
CA PRO A 47 -26.32 -13.25 2.78
C PRO A 47 -27.02 -13.86 3.99
N LEU A 48 -26.64 -13.48 5.21
CA LEU A 48 -27.19 -13.97 6.47
C LEU A 48 -28.19 -12.99 7.10
N ALA A 49 -28.45 -11.83 6.49
CA ALA A 49 -29.27 -10.76 7.08
C ALA A 49 -30.66 -11.24 7.52
N ASN A 50 -31.28 -12.15 6.76
CA ASN A 50 -32.64 -12.64 7.01
C ASN A 50 -32.72 -13.91 7.88
N LEU A 51 -31.59 -14.41 8.39
CA LEU A 51 -31.56 -15.58 9.27
C LEU A 51 -31.73 -15.18 10.74
N SER A 52 -32.49 -15.99 11.50
CA SER A 52 -32.56 -15.86 12.96
C SER A 52 -31.20 -16.15 13.62
N ILE A 53 -31.00 -15.67 14.85
CA ILE A 53 -29.77 -15.92 15.62
C ILE A 53 -29.51 -17.43 15.73
N GLU A 54 -30.52 -18.22 16.08
CA GLU A 54 -30.42 -19.70 16.16
C GLU A 54 -29.96 -20.33 14.83
N LYS A 55 -30.49 -19.87 13.69
CA LYS A 55 -30.08 -20.38 12.37
C LYS A 55 -28.64 -19.99 12.04
N ARG A 56 -28.21 -18.78 12.41
CA ARG A 56 -26.82 -18.33 12.24
C ARG A 56 -25.87 -19.11 13.16
N GLN A 57 -26.25 -19.38 14.40
CA GLN A 57 -25.49 -20.21 15.32
C GLN A 57 -25.31 -21.63 14.77
N LEU A 58 -26.39 -22.24 14.26
CA LEU A 58 -26.32 -23.57 13.64
C LEU A 58 -25.39 -23.58 12.41
N LEU A 59 -25.40 -22.52 11.60
CA LEU A 59 -24.49 -22.39 10.46
C LEU A 59 -23.03 -22.26 10.93
N LEU A 60 -22.75 -21.41 11.92
CA LEU A 60 -21.41 -21.25 12.49
C LEU A 60 -20.90 -22.55 13.12
N GLN A 61 -21.79 -23.32 13.77
CA GLN A 61 -21.46 -24.62 14.34
C GLN A 61 -21.04 -25.61 13.25
N LYS A 62 -21.76 -25.67 12.13
CA LYS A 62 -21.38 -26.51 10.98
C LYS A 62 -20.03 -26.10 10.37
N ILE A 63 -19.81 -24.79 10.18
CA ILE A 63 -18.54 -24.25 9.68
C ILE A 63 -17.38 -24.65 10.62
N LYS A 64 -17.60 -24.57 11.93
CA LYS A 64 -16.62 -24.96 12.95
C LYS A 64 -16.29 -26.45 12.88
N GLU A 65 -17.29 -27.32 12.82
CA GLU A 65 -17.12 -28.78 12.74
C GLU A 65 -16.37 -29.18 11.45
N GLU A 66 -16.75 -28.60 10.32
CA GLU A 66 -16.07 -28.82 9.05
C GLU A 66 -14.61 -28.32 9.09
N ALA A 67 -14.38 -27.15 9.70
CA ALA A 67 -13.03 -26.62 9.87
C ALA A 67 -12.16 -27.47 10.81
N GLN A 68 -12.72 -28.05 11.87
CA GLN A 68 -11.99 -28.97 12.75
C GLN A 68 -11.52 -30.21 11.98
N LYS A 69 -12.41 -30.79 11.17
CA LYS A 69 -12.09 -31.91 10.28
C LYS A 69 -11.00 -31.53 9.27
N ASN A 70 -11.22 -30.45 8.52
CA ASN A 70 -10.28 -29.98 7.50
C ASN A 70 -8.90 -29.66 8.09
N TYR A 71 -8.85 -29.09 9.31
CA TYR A 71 -7.60 -28.82 10.02
C TYR A 71 -6.82 -30.11 10.30
N GLN A 72 -7.48 -31.12 10.88
CA GLN A 72 -6.83 -32.40 11.20
C GLN A 72 -6.36 -33.11 9.94
N GLU A 73 -7.24 -33.32 8.96
CA GLU A 73 -6.93 -34.05 7.73
C GLU A 73 -5.81 -33.37 6.92
N SER A 74 -5.86 -32.04 6.79
CA SER A 74 -4.85 -31.30 6.04
C SER A 74 -3.50 -31.25 6.76
N LEU A 75 -3.49 -31.13 8.09
CA LEU A 75 -2.25 -31.16 8.89
C LEU A 75 -1.56 -32.52 8.79
N GLU A 76 -2.30 -33.61 9.01
CA GLU A 76 -1.77 -34.98 8.93
C GLU A 76 -1.21 -35.27 7.54
N LYS A 77 -1.96 -34.88 6.50
CA LYS A 77 -1.55 -35.03 5.11
C LYS A 77 -0.25 -34.28 4.80
N ILE A 78 -0.14 -33.01 5.20
CA ILE A 78 1.08 -32.23 4.99
C ILE A 78 2.27 -32.86 5.75
N GLN A 79 2.07 -33.29 7.00
CA GLN A 79 3.13 -33.96 7.77
C GLN A 79 3.57 -35.27 7.12
N GLN A 80 2.64 -36.05 6.56
CA GLN A 80 2.95 -37.26 5.81
C GLN A 80 3.76 -36.96 4.56
N MET A 81 3.41 -35.90 3.82
CA MET A 81 4.17 -35.47 2.64
C MET A 81 5.60 -35.05 3.02
N ILE A 82 5.79 -34.33 4.13
CA ILE A 82 7.11 -33.95 4.65
C ILE A 82 7.93 -35.20 5.03
N LEU A 83 7.30 -36.22 5.63
CA LEU A 83 7.98 -37.47 6.01
C LEU A 83 8.41 -38.30 4.79
N GLU A 84 7.59 -38.30 3.74
CA GLU A 84 7.78 -39.16 2.56
C GLU A 84 8.75 -38.55 1.54
N TYR A 85 8.64 -37.25 1.27
CA TYR A 85 9.26 -36.58 0.14
C TYR A 85 10.34 -35.58 0.58
N ASP A 86 11.19 -35.17 -0.38
CA ASP A 86 12.18 -34.11 -0.15
C ASP A 86 11.49 -32.75 0.10
N ALA A 87 11.30 -32.42 1.37
CA ALA A 87 10.64 -31.19 1.81
C ALA A 87 11.41 -29.90 1.44
N PRO A 88 12.75 -29.83 1.55
CA PRO A 88 13.54 -28.74 0.96
C PRO A 88 13.22 -28.51 -0.52
N LEU A 89 13.20 -29.56 -1.35
CA LEU A 89 12.86 -29.43 -2.77
C LEU A 89 11.42 -28.93 -2.98
N LEU A 90 10.44 -29.44 -2.22
CA LEU A 90 9.06 -28.93 -2.27
C LEU A 90 8.99 -27.43 -1.98
N MET A 91 9.69 -26.97 -0.93
CA MET A 91 9.76 -25.56 -0.57
C MET A 91 10.43 -24.72 -1.67
N SER A 92 11.52 -25.20 -2.27
CA SER A 92 12.19 -24.50 -3.37
C SER A 92 11.30 -24.34 -4.60
N ILE A 93 10.53 -25.36 -4.96
CA ILE A 93 9.55 -25.29 -6.05
C ILE A 93 8.49 -24.23 -5.72
N LEU A 94 7.91 -24.27 -4.52
CA LEU A 94 6.89 -23.30 -4.11
C LEU A 94 7.44 -21.88 -4.08
N SER A 95 8.61 -21.64 -3.48
CA SER A 95 9.25 -20.34 -3.45
C SER A 95 9.54 -19.79 -4.85
N ASN A 96 10.08 -20.62 -5.75
CA ASN A 96 10.39 -20.19 -7.10
C ASN A 96 9.13 -19.80 -7.88
N TYR A 97 8.09 -20.65 -7.92
CA TYR A 97 6.90 -20.35 -8.72
C TYR A 97 5.97 -19.30 -8.09
N TYR A 98 5.91 -19.24 -6.76
CA TYR A 98 4.92 -18.41 -6.06
C TYR A 98 5.48 -17.12 -5.44
N LEU A 99 6.78 -17.01 -5.19
CA LEU A 99 7.34 -15.81 -4.57
C LEU A 99 8.23 -14.98 -5.49
N THR A 100 8.59 -15.50 -6.67
CA THR A 100 9.25 -14.70 -7.73
C THR A 100 8.21 -14.08 -8.68
N SER A 101 8.53 -12.94 -9.27
CA SER A 101 7.65 -12.25 -10.22
C SER A 101 8.39 -11.96 -11.51
N ASN A 102 7.72 -12.11 -12.65
CA ASN A 102 8.30 -11.77 -13.94
C ASN A 102 8.22 -10.26 -14.17
N ILE A 103 9.31 -9.66 -14.64
CA ILE A 103 9.38 -8.24 -15.01
C ILE A 103 9.37 -8.14 -16.53
N GLY A 104 8.43 -7.36 -17.07
CA GLY A 104 8.33 -7.06 -18.50
C GLY A 104 8.51 -5.56 -18.78
N GLN A 105 8.46 -5.18 -20.06
CA GLN A 105 8.53 -3.77 -20.49
C GLN A 105 7.40 -2.88 -19.95
N ASN A 106 6.35 -3.49 -19.38
CA ASN A 106 5.19 -2.79 -18.79
C ASN A 106 5.19 -2.86 -17.24
N GLY A 107 6.31 -3.23 -16.61
CA GLY A 107 6.41 -3.43 -15.16
C GLY A 107 6.26 -4.90 -14.74
N VAL A 108 6.01 -5.10 -13.44
CA VAL A 108 5.86 -6.42 -12.80
C VAL A 108 4.50 -7.05 -13.14
N ASP A 109 4.50 -8.29 -13.64
CA ASP A 109 3.27 -9.05 -13.90
C ASP A 109 2.78 -9.74 -12.60
N LYS A 110 1.87 -9.09 -11.87
CA LYS A 110 1.21 -9.68 -10.69
C LYS A 110 0.00 -10.51 -11.12
N LYS A 111 0.15 -11.83 -11.11
CA LYS A 111 -0.98 -12.76 -11.09
C LYS A 111 -1.38 -13.06 -9.65
N GLU A 112 -2.66 -13.25 -9.39
CA GLU A 112 -3.12 -13.81 -8.12
C GLU A 112 -2.54 -15.22 -7.97
N LYS A 113 -2.05 -15.51 -6.76
CA LYS A 113 -1.30 -16.72 -6.44
C LYS A 113 -2.01 -17.45 -5.31
N ASN A 114 -2.29 -18.73 -5.52
CA ASN A 114 -2.95 -19.58 -4.52
C ASN A 114 -2.08 -19.84 -3.29
N ILE A 115 -0.75 -19.73 -3.44
CA ILE A 115 0.23 -19.84 -2.37
C ILE A 115 0.85 -18.48 -2.11
N SER A 116 0.93 -18.13 -0.84
CA SER A 116 1.61 -16.93 -0.32
C SER A 116 2.81 -17.31 0.54
N GLN A 117 3.64 -16.31 0.89
CA GLN A 117 4.82 -16.49 1.75
C GLN A 117 4.48 -17.22 3.06
N SER A 118 3.36 -16.86 3.70
CA SER A 118 2.92 -17.47 4.97
C SER A 118 2.69 -18.97 4.89
N HIS A 119 2.28 -19.50 3.73
CA HIS A 119 2.07 -20.93 3.56
C HIS A 119 3.40 -21.69 3.58
N ILE A 120 4.43 -21.15 2.91
CA ILE A 120 5.76 -21.76 2.87
C ILE A 120 6.45 -21.63 4.24
N GLU A 121 6.19 -20.53 4.97
CA GLU A 121 6.66 -20.37 6.35
C GLU A 121 6.11 -21.46 7.29
N ILE A 122 4.82 -21.77 7.17
CA ILE A 122 4.18 -22.83 7.96
C ILE A 122 4.78 -24.19 7.56
N LEU A 123 4.97 -24.43 6.27
CA LEU A 123 5.59 -25.66 5.76
C LEU A 123 7.02 -25.85 6.33
N GLN A 124 7.85 -24.80 6.30
CA GLN A 124 9.21 -24.84 6.85
C GLN A 124 9.18 -25.10 8.37
N ALA A 125 8.31 -24.41 9.10
CA ALA A 125 8.18 -24.62 10.54
C ALA A 125 7.73 -26.05 10.87
N LEU A 126 6.76 -26.60 10.14
CA LEU A 126 6.32 -27.99 10.28
C LEU A 126 7.46 -28.98 9.97
N PHE A 127 8.25 -28.72 8.94
CA PHE A 127 9.43 -29.52 8.59
C PHE A 127 10.46 -29.55 9.73
N LEU A 128 10.73 -28.40 10.34
CA LEU A 128 11.65 -28.29 11.48
C LEU A 128 11.15 -29.00 12.76
N ARG A 129 9.85 -29.37 12.83
CA ARG A 129 9.30 -30.21 13.91
C ARG A 129 9.46 -31.70 13.70
N ILE A 130 9.84 -32.15 12.51
CA ILE A 130 9.95 -33.58 12.21
C ILE A 130 11.26 -34.13 12.77
N ASN A 131 11.20 -35.32 13.38
CA ASN A 131 12.41 -36.03 13.77
C ASN A 131 13.18 -36.42 12.50
N PRO A 132 14.44 -35.96 12.33
CA PRO A 132 15.21 -36.16 11.10
C PRO A 132 15.42 -37.64 10.75
N THR A 133 15.39 -38.55 11.74
CA THR A 133 15.55 -40.00 11.52
C THR A 133 14.36 -40.64 10.80
N LEU A 134 13.20 -39.97 10.74
CA LEU A 134 11.99 -40.47 10.10
C LEU A 134 11.85 -40.05 8.63
N LEU A 135 12.68 -39.11 8.17
CA LEU A 135 12.61 -38.56 6.81
C LEU A 135 13.08 -39.57 5.77
N LYS A 136 12.26 -39.81 4.74
CA LYS A 136 12.59 -40.70 3.61
C LYS A 136 13.21 -39.98 2.42
N ASN A 137 12.97 -38.66 2.28
CA ASN A 137 13.54 -37.79 1.25
C ASN A 137 13.40 -38.34 -0.19
N ARG A 138 12.21 -38.86 -0.54
CA ARG A 138 11.97 -39.38 -1.89
C ARG A 138 11.77 -38.24 -2.89
N ILE A 139 12.30 -38.41 -4.10
CA ILE A 139 11.94 -37.58 -5.25
C ILE A 139 10.47 -37.86 -5.61
N PHE A 140 9.78 -36.82 -6.09
CA PHE A 140 8.36 -36.85 -6.37
C PHE A 140 8.02 -36.34 -7.77
N ALA A 141 6.84 -36.70 -8.24
CA ALA A 141 6.28 -36.19 -9.48
C ALA A 141 5.47 -34.90 -9.26
N PRO A 142 5.23 -34.09 -10.29
CA PRO A 142 4.57 -32.77 -10.15
C PRO A 142 3.19 -32.78 -9.48
N HIS A 143 2.44 -33.89 -9.56
CA HIS A 143 1.14 -33.99 -8.90
C HIS A 143 1.22 -33.91 -7.36
N ILE A 144 2.35 -34.32 -6.77
CA ILE A 144 2.60 -34.18 -5.32
C ILE A 144 2.72 -32.70 -4.94
N THR A 145 3.41 -31.91 -5.75
CA THR A 145 3.45 -30.45 -5.56
C THR A 145 2.06 -29.84 -5.66
N GLN A 146 1.26 -30.26 -6.65
CA GLN A 146 -0.11 -29.78 -6.80
C GLN A 146 -0.99 -30.14 -5.59
N GLU A 147 -0.85 -31.36 -5.09
CA GLU A 147 -1.57 -31.81 -3.90
C GLU A 147 -1.22 -30.96 -2.66
N LEU A 148 0.05 -30.56 -2.52
CA LEU A 148 0.49 -29.65 -1.46
C LEU A 148 -0.10 -28.24 -1.65
N ILE A 149 -0.12 -27.74 -2.89
CA ILE A 149 -0.70 -26.44 -3.25
C ILE A 149 -2.19 -26.38 -2.89
N ASP A 150 -2.92 -27.48 -3.10
CA ASP A 150 -4.35 -27.55 -2.81
C ASP A 150 -4.61 -27.71 -1.30
N THR A 151 -3.70 -28.37 -0.56
CA THR A 151 -3.89 -28.68 0.87
C THR A 151 -3.47 -27.53 1.80
N LEU A 152 -2.42 -26.78 1.46
CA LEU A 152 -1.89 -25.69 2.31
C LEU A 152 -2.93 -24.59 2.63
N PRO A 153 -3.67 -24.03 1.65
CA PRO A 153 -4.70 -23.02 1.92
C PRO A 153 -5.87 -23.52 2.78
N ILE A 154 -6.18 -24.82 2.69
CA ILE A 154 -7.22 -25.44 3.52
C ILE A 154 -6.78 -25.42 4.98
N LEU A 155 -5.54 -25.83 5.27
CA LEU A 155 -4.98 -25.81 6.63
C LEU A 155 -5.00 -24.41 7.24
N THR A 156 -4.51 -23.41 6.49
CA THR A 156 -4.38 -22.03 6.95
C THR A 156 -5.71 -21.30 7.14
N THR A 157 -6.76 -21.73 6.44
CA THR A 157 -8.14 -21.24 6.64
C THR A 157 -8.82 -21.96 7.80
N ALA A 158 -8.64 -23.28 7.89
CA ALA A 158 -9.28 -24.12 8.89
C ALA A 158 -8.89 -23.76 10.33
N ILE A 159 -7.65 -23.34 10.59
CA ILE A 159 -7.18 -22.93 11.93
C ILE A 159 -8.01 -21.77 12.53
N TYR A 160 -8.51 -20.85 11.70
CA TYR A 160 -9.35 -19.76 12.18
C TYR A 160 -10.78 -20.22 12.44
N ASN A 161 -11.36 -20.93 11.46
CA ASN A 161 -12.74 -21.33 11.51
C ASN A 161 -13.01 -22.38 12.61
N LYS A 162 -12.03 -23.23 12.93
CA LYS A 162 -12.15 -24.23 14.01
C LYS A 162 -12.30 -23.59 15.40
N ASN A 163 -11.82 -22.36 15.56
CA ASN A 163 -11.84 -21.60 16.81
C ASN A 163 -13.07 -20.67 16.92
N MET A 164 -13.98 -20.69 15.96
CA MET A 164 -15.24 -19.95 16.05
C MET A 164 -16.08 -20.44 17.23
N ASN A 165 -16.76 -19.52 17.91
CA ASN A 165 -17.75 -19.84 18.92
C ASN A 165 -19.14 -19.32 18.49
N PRO A 166 -20.11 -20.19 18.18
CA PRO A 166 -21.46 -19.76 17.80
C PRO A 166 -22.15 -18.89 18.85
N GLU A 167 -21.87 -19.11 20.13
CA GLU A 167 -22.41 -18.32 21.25
C GLU A 167 -21.96 -16.85 21.19
N ASP A 168 -20.91 -16.52 20.42
CA ASP A 168 -20.46 -15.14 20.25
C ASP A 168 -21.55 -14.23 19.69
N LEU A 169 -22.51 -14.77 18.94
CA LEU A 169 -23.65 -14.01 18.40
C LEU A 169 -24.58 -13.45 19.48
N GLU A 170 -24.50 -13.92 20.71
CA GLU A 170 -25.29 -13.43 21.86
C GLU A 170 -24.53 -12.38 22.68
N LEU A 171 -23.26 -12.14 22.37
CA LEU A 171 -22.47 -11.11 23.03
C LEU A 171 -23.04 -9.71 22.74
N SER A 172 -22.75 -8.77 23.64
CA SER A 172 -23.06 -7.37 23.39
C SER A 172 -22.34 -6.88 22.12
N GLN A 173 -22.92 -5.86 21.46
CA GLN A 173 -22.32 -5.24 20.28
C GLN A 173 -20.86 -4.83 20.54
N GLU A 174 -20.56 -4.29 21.73
CA GLU A 174 -19.20 -3.93 22.13
C GLU A 174 -18.25 -5.13 22.08
N LYS A 175 -18.66 -6.27 22.65
CA LYS A 175 -17.85 -7.48 22.70
C LYS A 175 -17.68 -8.13 21.33
N LEU A 176 -18.71 -8.07 20.48
CA LEU A 176 -18.64 -8.51 19.09
C LEU A 176 -17.60 -7.71 18.29
N VAL A 177 -17.61 -6.38 18.42
CA VAL A 177 -16.62 -5.53 17.73
C VAL A 177 -15.22 -5.77 18.29
N GLN A 178 -15.05 -5.91 19.61
CA GLN A 178 -13.77 -6.29 20.22
C GLN A 178 -13.22 -7.62 19.67
N LYS A 179 -14.08 -8.61 19.43
CA LYS A 179 -13.69 -9.89 18.81
C LYS A 179 -13.35 -9.74 17.32
N SER A 180 -14.13 -8.95 16.58
CA SER A 180 -13.85 -8.63 15.17
C SER A 180 -12.45 -8.02 15.01
N ILE A 181 -12.07 -7.07 15.88
CA ILE A 181 -10.73 -6.48 15.87
C ILE A 181 -9.64 -7.51 16.20
N GLN A 182 -9.88 -8.42 17.15
CA GLN A 182 -8.92 -9.50 17.44
C GLN A 182 -8.73 -10.42 16.23
N SER A 183 -9.81 -10.88 15.61
CA SER A 183 -9.76 -11.73 14.42
C SER A 183 -9.07 -11.03 13.25
N TRP A 184 -9.28 -9.72 13.09
CA TRP A 184 -8.56 -8.90 12.12
C TRP A 184 -7.05 -8.96 12.38
N VAL A 185 -6.60 -8.59 13.58
CA VAL A 185 -5.15 -8.57 13.89
C VAL A 185 -4.52 -9.94 13.68
N GLN A 186 -5.21 -11.02 14.07
CA GLN A 186 -4.73 -12.38 13.84
C GLN A 186 -4.63 -12.71 12.35
N ALA A 187 -5.64 -12.38 11.54
CA ALA A 187 -5.65 -12.62 10.09
C ALA A 187 -4.50 -11.89 9.37
N TYR A 188 -4.27 -10.64 9.74
CA TYR A 188 -3.17 -9.84 9.19
C TYR A 188 -1.80 -10.37 9.64
N THR A 189 -1.65 -10.74 10.91
CA THR A 189 -0.40 -11.32 11.43
C THR A 189 -0.01 -12.57 10.64
N GLN A 190 -0.98 -13.42 10.29
CA GLN A 190 -0.69 -14.64 9.53
C GLN A 190 -0.36 -14.36 8.06
N THR A 191 -1.00 -13.39 7.40
CA THR A 191 -0.98 -13.29 5.93
C THR A 191 -0.19 -12.10 5.37
N VAL A 192 -0.11 -10.98 6.10
CA VAL A 192 0.53 -9.74 5.64
C VAL A 192 1.99 -9.71 6.12
N ARG A 193 2.91 -9.32 5.23
CA ARG A 193 4.36 -9.39 5.48
C ARG A 193 5.11 -8.09 5.29
N ASN A 194 4.64 -7.23 4.40
CA ASN A 194 5.34 -6.00 4.07
C ASN A 194 4.62 -4.82 4.71
N TRP A 195 5.39 -3.93 5.33
CA TRP A 195 4.93 -2.69 5.95
C TRP A 195 5.36 -1.45 5.17
N GLY A 196 6.05 -1.64 4.05
CA GLY A 196 6.51 -0.60 3.13
C GLY A 196 7.21 -1.24 1.94
N PHE A 197 7.65 -0.43 0.97
CA PHE A 197 8.44 -0.93 -0.15
C PHE A 197 9.81 -1.43 0.34
N ILE A 198 10.37 -2.43 -0.33
CA ILE A 198 11.60 -3.12 0.13
C ILE A 198 12.78 -2.16 0.36
N PHE A 199 12.90 -1.10 -0.45
CA PHE A 199 13.93 -0.07 -0.25
C PHE A 199 13.70 0.75 1.03
N GLN A 200 12.45 1.10 1.34
CA GLN A 200 12.09 1.81 2.58
C GLN A 200 12.37 0.93 3.80
N VAL A 201 11.97 -0.35 3.73
CA VAL A 201 12.21 -1.34 4.78
C VAL A 201 13.70 -1.42 5.11
N LYS A 202 14.56 -1.52 4.08
CA LYS A 202 16.02 -1.55 4.25
C LYS A 202 16.56 -0.24 4.81
N ASN A 203 16.18 0.91 4.23
CA ASN A 203 16.71 2.21 4.62
C ASN A 203 16.32 2.57 6.06
N ILE A 204 15.04 2.47 6.41
CA ILE A 204 14.53 2.75 7.75
C ILE A 204 15.22 1.85 8.78
N SER A 205 15.34 0.55 8.48
CA SER A 205 15.99 -0.37 9.40
C SER A 205 17.49 -0.07 9.56
N GLN A 206 18.18 0.24 8.46
CA GLN A 206 19.60 0.61 8.50
C GLN A 206 19.82 1.89 9.33
N GLU A 207 19.01 2.93 9.10
CA GLU A 207 19.12 4.21 9.79
C GLU A 207 18.83 4.10 11.30
N VAL A 208 17.88 3.25 11.70
CA VAL A 208 17.55 3.02 13.12
C VAL A 208 18.61 2.17 13.81
N TYR A 209 18.91 0.99 13.25
CA TYR A 209 19.57 -0.07 14.02
C TYR A 209 21.09 -0.11 13.88
N SER A 210 21.68 0.59 12.89
CA SER A 210 23.15 0.72 12.77
C SER A 210 23.79 1.42 13.96
N ASN A 211 23.02 2.20 14.74
CA ASN A 211 23.43 2.79 16.01
C ASN A 211 23.88 1.77 17.08
N PHE A 212 23.62 0.47 16.83
CA PHE A 212 23.96 -0.64 17.71
C PHE A 212 25.02 -1.58 17.12
N ASP A 213 25.54 -1.30 15.91
CA ASP A 213 26.46 -2.19 15.20
C ASP A 213 27.67 -2.60 16.05
N SER A 214 28.34 -1.64 16.71
CA SER A 214 29.50 -1.95 17.56
C SER A 214 29.14 -2.90 18.72
N LYS A 215 27.99 -2.68 19.38
CA LYS A 215 27.55 -3.52 20.50
C LYS A 215 27.15 -4.92 20.03
N LEU A 216 26.53 -5.02 18.86
CA LEU A 216 26.14 -6.31 18.27
C LEU A 216 27.35 -7.12 17.83
N VAL A 217 28.37 -6.47 17.24
CA VAL A 217 29.63 -7.15 16.89
C VAL A 217 30.32 -7.70 18.14
N GLU A 218 30.37 -6.92 19.22
CA GLU A 218 30.93 -7.37 20.50
C GLU A 218 30.16 -8.56 21.11
N THR A 219 28.83 -8.57 20.98
CA THR A 219 27.97 -9.57 21.65
C THR A 219 27.75 -10.84 20.81
N TYR A 220 27.53 -10.69 19.51
CA TYR A 220 27.10 -11.77 18.62
C TYR A 220 28.07 -12.03 17.45
N GLY A 221 29.14 -11.24 17.29
CA GLY A 221 30.10 -11.41 16.20
C GLY A 221 29.66 -10.83 14.84
N PHE A 222 28.51 -10.16 14.79
CA PHE A 222 27.97 -9.52 13.58
C PHE A 222 27.19 -8.24 13.92
N SER A 223 27.06 -7.35 12.95
CA SER A 223 26.29 -6.10 13.05
C SER A 223 24.91 -6.17 12.37
N CYS A 224 24.05 -5.16 12.56
CA CYS A 224 22.80 -5.05 11.79
C CYS A 224 23.08 -4.93 10.30
N SER A 225 24.10 -4.14 9.96
CA SER A 225 24.58 -3.96 8.59
C SER A 225 25.00 -5.30 7.96
N ASN A 226 25.68 -6.17 8.71
CA ASN A 226 26.05 -7.51 8.23
C ASN A 226 24.82 -8.39 7.96
N LEU A 227 23.79 -8.33 8.82
CA LEU A 227 22.56 -9.10 8.61
C LEU A 227 21.79 -8.66 7.36
N ILE A 228 21.63 -7.34 7.16
CA ILE A 228 21.00 -6.80 5.94
C ILE A 228 21.79 -7.24 4.70
N GLN A 229 23.12 -7.14 4.75
CA GLN A 229 24.00 -7.55 3.65
C GLN A 229 23.91 -9.05 3.36
N PHE A 230 23.88 -9.89 4.40
CA PHE A 230 23.75 -11.34 4.30
C PHE A 230 22.47 -11.73 3.56
N PHE A 231 21.30 -11.28 4.02
CA PHE A 231 20.03 -11.65 3.38
C PHE A 231 19.82 -10.99 2.02
N ASN A 232 20.38 -9.79 1.79
CA ASN A 232 20.41 -9.18 0.46
C ASN A 232 21.21 -10.03 -0.53
N CYS A 233 22.37 -10.55 -0.12
CA CYS A 233 23.19 -11.41 -0.94
C CYS A 233 22.44 -12.69 -1.34
N LEU A 234 21.74 -13.34 -0.40
CA LEU A 234 20.93 -14.52 -0.71
C LEU A 234 19.82 -14.21 -1.73
N LEU A 235 19.11 -13.07 -1.56
CA LEU A 235 18.08 -12.65 -2.52
C LEU A 235 18.64 -12.42 -3.92
N GLN A 236 19.78 -11.73 -4.03
CA GLN A 236 20.42 -11.43 -5.31
C GLN A 236 20.89 -12.70 -6.02
N ASP A 237 21.47 -13.66 -5.28
CA ASP A 237 21.95 -14.92 -5.87
C ASP A 237 20.79 -15.80 -6.37
N ILE A 238 19.68 -15.85 -5.62
CA ILE A 238 18.44 -16.52 -6.06
C ILE A 238 17.87 -15.85 -7.30
N GLU A 239 17.82 -14.52 -7.31
CA GLU A 239 17.30 -13.74 -8.43
C GLU A 239 18.12 -13.98 -9.69
N GLU A 240 19.46 -13.94 -9.58
CA GLU A 240 20.36 -14.24 -10.69
C GLU A 240 20.16 -15.66 -11.21
N SER A 241 20.14 -16.65 -10.31
CA SER A 241 19.92 -18.06 -10.65
C SER A 241 18.56 -18.29 -11.34
N THR A 242 17.51 -17.64 -10.84
CA THR A 242 16.16 -17.70 -11.42
C THR A 242 16.13 -17.05 -12.81
N ASN A 243 16.77 -15.89 -12.98
CA ASN A 243 16.86 -15.19 -14.26
C ASN A 243 17.63 -15.99 -15.32
N GLN A 244 18.74 -16.62 -14.93
CA GLN A 244 19.51 -17.52 -15.78
C GLN A 244 18.66 -18.73 -16.20
N ARG A 245 17.95 -19.35 -15.25
CA ARG A 245 17.03 -20.47 -15.50
C ARG A 245 15.93 -20.09 -16.49
N MET A 246 15.27 -18.95 -16.27
CA MET A 246 14.19 -18.46 -17.14
C MET A 246 14.69 -18.17 -18.54
N THR A 247 15.88 -17.59 -18.68
CA THR A 247 16.53 -17.35 -19.97
C THR A 247 16.79 -18.66 -20.70
N PHE A 248 17.36 -19.65 -20.01
CA PHE A 248 17.64 -20.98 -20.54
C PHE A 248 16.36 -21.71 -20.99
N LEU A 249 15.32 -21.73 -20.15
CA LEU A 249 14.04 -22.34 -20.51
C LEU A 249 13.38 -21.67 -21.72
N ARG A 250 13.41 -20.34 -21.78
CA ARG A 250 12.85 -19.59 -22.92
C ARG A 250 13.57 -19.94 -24.22
N ASP A 251 14.90 -20.08 -24.14
CA ASP A 251 15.74 -20.47 -25.26
C ASP A 251 15.47 -21.91 -25.73
N LEU A 252 15.25 -22.85 -24.81
CA LEU A 252 14.75 -24.20 -25.14
C LEU A 252 13.39 -24.14 -25.83
N ASN A 253 12.43 -23.39 -25.27
CA ASN A 253 11.09 -23.29 -25.82
C ASN A 253 11.08 -22.64 -27.23
N ASN A 254 12.02 -21.74 -27.50
CA ASN A 254 12.18 -21.10 -28.82
C ASN A 254 12.88 -22.01 -29.86
N THR A 255 13.57 -23.06 -29.42
CA THR A 255 14.22 -24.02 -30.32
C THR A 255 13.15 -24.83 -31.07
N LYS A 256 13.29 -24.99 -32.39
CA LYS A 256 12.22 -25.58 -33.22
C LYS A 256 12.23 -27.11 -33.19
N ASP A 257 13.41 -27.70 -33.27
CA ASP A 257 13.59 -29.14 -33.40
C ASP A 257 13.68 -29.85 -32.05
N ILE A 258 13.03 -31.01 -31.91
CA ILE A 258 12.96 -31.76 -30.66
C ILE A 258 14.32 -32.38 -30.30
N GLN A 259 15.08 -32.88 -31.29
CA GLN A 259 16.40 -33.44 -31.04
C GLN A 259 17.35 -32.34 -30.54
N ASP A 260 17.29 -31.15 -31.15
CA ASP A 260 18.09 -30.01 -30.72
C ASP A 260 17.73 -29.55 -29.30
N ILE A 261 16.45 -29.55 -28.94
CA ILE A 261 15.99 -29.26 -27.56
C ILE A 261 16.62 -30.26 -26.58
N LEU A 262 16.51 -31.56 -26.87
CA LEU A 262 17.05 -32.62 -26.01
C LEU A 262 18.58 -32.52 -25.91
N LYS A 263 19.28 -32.34 -27.04
CA LYS A 263 20.74 -32.11 -27.11
C LYS A 263 21.19 -30.92 -26.27
N LYS A 264 20.49 -29.79 -26.39
CA LYS A 264 20.81 -28.57 -25.65
C LYS A 264 20.58 -28.74 -24.16
N TYR A 265 19.45 -29.32 -23.77
CA TYR A 265 19.14 -29.59 -22.38
C TYR A 265 20.14 -30.54 -21.73
N HIS A 266 20.41 -31.65 -22.39
CA HIS A 266 21.30 -32.69 -21.90
C HIS A 266 22.74 -32.21 -21.73
N ARG A 267 23.24 -31.38 -22.65
CA ARG A 267 24.53 -30.69 -22.52
C ARG A 267 24.55 -29.73 -21.33
N ALA A 268 23.50 -28.93 -21.16
CA ALA A 268 23.41 -27.94 -20.08
C ALA A 268 23.36 -28.62 -18.70
N MET A 269 22.59 -29.71 -18.57
CA MET A 269 22.47 -30.49 -17.34
C MET A 269 23.62 -31.48 -17.12
N LYS A 270 24.58 -31.55 -18.06
CA LYS A 270 25.72 -32.49 -18.04
C LYS A 270 25.29 -33.95 -17.82
N LEU A 271 24.19 -34.35 -18.45
CA LEU A 271 23.70 -35.73 -18.41
C LEU A 271 24.68 -36.62 -19.24
N GLY A 272 24.94 -37.85 -18.79
CA GLY A 272 25.92 -38.77 -19.41
C GLY A 272 25.48 -39.34 -20.77
N ASP A 273 26.31 -40.14 -21.45
CA ASP A 273 26.29 -40.37 -22.91
C ASP A 273 25.03 -40.99 -23.59
N ASN A 274 23.89 -41.15 -22.91
CA ASN A 274 22.70 -41.87 -23.42
C ASN A 274 21.70 -40.98 -24.19
N ILE A 275 22.18 -39.93 -24.85
CA ILE A 275 21.26 -38.95 -25.46
C ILE A 275 20.53 -39.49 -26.69
N ASP A 276 21.18 -40.33 -27.47
CA ASP A 276 20.59 -40.90 -28.69
C ASP A 276 19.46 -41.87 -28.35
N ASP A 277 19.57 -42.61 -27.25
CA ASP A 277 18.49 -43.47 -26.73
C ASP A 277 17.29 -42.64 -26.26
N LEU A 278 17.55 -41.51 -25.59
CA LEU A 278 16.49 -40.60 -25.14
C LEU A 278 15.75 -40.00 -26.36
N ILE A 279 16.48 -39.57 -27.38
CA ILE A 279 15.90 -39.04 -28.62
C ILE A 279 15.04 -40.12 -29.28
N ALA A 280 15.58 -41.34 -29.46
CA ALA A 280 14.86 -42.45 -30.07
C ALA A 280 13.58 -42.80 -29.29
N MET A 281 13.62 -42.75 -27.95
CA MET A 281 12.45 -42.96 -27.10
C MET A 281 11.37 -41.90 -27.36
N TYR A 282 11.71 -40.62 -27.31
CA TYR A 282 10.75 -39.52 -27.54
C TYR A 282 10.15 -39.54 -28.94
N GLU A 283 10.94 -39.90 -29.96
CA GLU A 283 10.48 -40.07 -31.34
C GLU A 283 9.53 -41.26 -31.49
N SER A 284 9.88 -42.42 -30.90
CA SER A 284 9.05 -43.63 -30.96
C SER A 284 7.68 -43.45 -30.31
N LEU A 285 7.61 -42.63 -29.26
CA LEU A 285 6.39 -42.32 -28.53
C LEU A 285 5.59 -41.17 -29.17
N GLY A 286 6.13 -40.49 -30.19
CA GLY A 286 5.45 -39.40 -30.89
C GLY A 286 5.10 -38.21 -29.99
N ILE A 287 5.92 -37.93 -28.96
CA ILE A 287 5.61 -36.90 -27.96
C ILE A 287 5.70 -35.50 -28.58
N PRO A 288 4.64 -34.68 -28.51
CA PRO A 288 4.66 -33.31 -29.03
C PRO A 288 5.71 -32.44 -28.33
N LYS A 289 6.35 -31.51 -29.06
CA LYS A 289 7.34 -30.56 -28.53
C LYS A 289 6.94 -29.94 -27.19
N GLN A 290 5.68 -29.50 -27.07
CA GLN A 290 5.20 -28.85 -25.85
C GLN A 290 5.27 -29.79 -24.63
N GLN A 291 4.96 -31.08 -24.80
CA GLN A 291 5.09 -32.08 -23.75
C GLN A 291 6.55 -32.38 -23.43
N VAL A 292 7.43 -32.41 -24.43
CA VAL A 292 8.89 -32.50 -24.20
C VAL A 292 9.36 -31.35 -23.30
N ILE A 293 8.97 -30.12 -23.60
CA ILE A 293 9.31 -28.95 -22.77
C ILE A 293 8.79 -29.12 -21.34
N TYR A 294 7.57 -29.63 -21.14
CA TYR A 294 7.05 -29.87 -19.79
C TYR A 294 7.81 -30.97 -19.03
N HIS A 295 8.23 -32.05 -19.69
CA HIS A 295 9.07 -33.07 -19.06
C HIS A 295 10.43 -32.51 -18.65
N LEU A 296 11.07 -31.73 -19.53
CA LEU A 296 12.35 -31.08 -19.24
C LEU A 296 12.23 -30.01 -18.14
N LEU A 297 11.10 -29.31 -18.10
CA LEU A 297 10.77 -28.37 -17.03
C LEU A 297 10.68 -29.10 -15.68
N ALA A 298 9.89 -30.17 -15.61
CA ALA A 298 9.71 -30.98 -14.40
C ALA A 298 11.03 -31.61 -13.92
N HIS A 299 11.88 -32.08 -14.85
CA HIS A 299 13.21 -32.55 -14.49
C HIS A 299 14.12 -31.42 -14.01
N ASN A 300 14.06 -30.23 -14.62
CA ASN A 300 14.88 -29.11 -14.18
C ASN A 300 14.41 -28.53 -12.84
N ASP A 301 13.14 -28.67 -12.48
CA ASP A 301 12.64 -28.26 -11.16
C ASP A 301 13.36 -29.00 -10.02
N LEU A 302 13.90 -30.21 -10.27
CA LEU A 302 14.71 -30.95 -9.30
C LEU A 302 16.00 -30.20 -8.89
N THR A 303 16.49 -29.26 -9.70
CA THR A 303 17.68 -28.45 -9.39
C THR A 303 17.34 -27.18 -8.61
N LEU A 304 16.06 -26.88 -8.35
CA LEU A 304 15.67 -25.66 -7.64
C LEU A 304 16.16 -25.64 -6.20
N ILE A 305 16.37 -26.80 -5.57
CA ILE A 305 16.94 -26.89 -4.22
C ILE A 305 18.31 -26.21 -4.13
N ASP A 306 19.12 -26.29 -5.19
CA ASP A 306 20.46 -25.70 -5.23
C ASP A 306 20.40 -24.17 -5.18
N TYR A 307 19.33 -23.54 -5.69
CA TYR A 307 19.21 -22.08 -5.73
C TYR A 307 18.96 -21.48 -4.35
N TYR A 308 18.49 -22.30 -3.41
CA TYR A 308 18.19 -21.91 -2.04
C TYR A 308 19.16 -22.55 -1.04
N THR A 309 20.23 -23.19 -1.53
CA THR A 309 21.24 -23.87 -0.73
C THR A 309 22.58 -23.16 -0.88
N PHE A 310 23.20 -22.77 0.24
CA PHE A 310 24.40 -21.95 0.24
C PHE A 310 25.47 -22.52 1.18
N SER A 311 26.73 -22.18 0.94
CA SER A 311 27.83 -22.39 1.89
C SER A 311 28.33 -21.08 2.49
N GLY A 312 28.92 -21.17 3.70
CA GLY A 312 29.52 -20.00 4.35
C GLY A 312 30.62 -19.33 3.52
N ASP A 313 31.44 -20.14 2.82
CA ASP A 313 32.50 -19.65 1.93
C ASP A 313 31.96 -18.86 0.72
N GLU A 314 30.89 -19.34 0.09
CA GLU A 314 30.24 -18.63 -1.02
C GLU A 314 29.69 -17.28 -0.55
N ILE A 315 28.97 -17.27 0.58
CA ILE A 315 28.40 -16.05 1.13
C ILE A 315 29.51 -15.07 1.55
N SER A 316 30.57 -15.55 2.19
CA SER A 316 31.73 -14.73 2.58
C SER A 316 32.37 -14.04 1.37
N LYS A 317 32.55 -14.77 0.25
CA LYS A 317 33.08 -14.22 -1.00
C LYS A 317 32.15 -13.18 -1.61
N LEU A 318 30.84 -13.48 -1.70
CA LEU A 318 29.86 -12.58 -2.31
C LEU A 318 29.64 -11.30 -1.50
N THR A 319 29.68 -11.40 -0.16
CA THR A 319 29.49 -10.26 0.74
C THR A 319 30.80 -9.53 1.08
N ASN A 320 31.96 -10.13 0.80
CA ASN A 320 33.25 -9.65 1.29
C ASN A 320 33.28 -9.48 2.83
N LEU A 321 32.52 -10.32 3.55
CA LEU A 321 32.52 -10.38 5.02
C LEU A 321 33.40 -11.53 5.50
N PRO A 322 34.06 -11.40 6.68
CA PRO A 322 34.84 -12.49 7.26
C PRO A 322 33.99 -13.76 7.45
N LEU A 323 34.56 -14.93 7.15
CA LEU A 323 33.88 -16.21 7.31
C LEU A 323 33.35 -16.40 8.75
N GLU A 324 34.11 -15.97 9.76
CA GLU A 324 33.71 -16.03 11.18
C GLU A 324 32.42 -15.22 11.45
N THR A 325 32.26 -14.06 10.80
CA THR A 325 31.03 -13.27 10.89
C THR A 325 29.86 -14.00 10.24
N ILE A 326 30.08 -14.61 9.07
CA ILE A 326 29.06 -15.41 8.38
C ILE A 326 28.63 -16.62 9.21
N GLU A 327 29.58 -17.35 9.80
CA GLU A 327 29.30 -18.48 10.69
C GLU A 327 28.52 -18.04 11.92
N SER A 328 28.84 -16.88 12.49
CA SER A 328 28.11 -16.30 13.63
C SER A 328 26.65 -15.99 13.26
N VAL A 329 26.42 -15.40 12.09
CA VAL A 329 25.07 -15.14 11.55
C VAL A 329 24.30 -16.45 11.36
N ILE A 330 24.90 -17.42 10.68
CA ILE A 330 24.28 -18.73 10.42
C ILE A 330 23.93 -19.40 11.74
N ASN A 331 24.86 -19.45 12.70
CA ASN A 331 24.63 -20.10 13.98
C ASN A 331 23.51 -19.45 14.79
N HIS A 332 23.36 -18.14 14.69
CA HIS A 332 22.32 -17.41 15.42
C HIS A 332 20.93 -17.55 14.78
N LEU A 333 20.85 -17.47 13.44
CA LEU A 333 19.59 -17.35 12.70
C LEU A 333 19.11 -18.65 12.04
N SER A 334 19.63 -19.80 12.47
CA SER A 334 19.24 -21.10 11.93
C SER A 334 18.68 -22.07 12.96
N TYR A 335 17.87 -23.00 12.43
CA TYR A 335 17.42 -24.20 13.13
C TYR A 335 17.96 -25.46 12.46
N SER A 336 18.23 -26.49 13.24
CA SER A 336 18.37 -27.85 12.74
C SER A 336 17.01 -28.56 12.64
N VAL A 337 16.89 -29.53 11.73
CA VAL A 337 15.68 -30.36 11.63
C VAL A 337 15.46 -31.11 12.94
N GLY A 338 14.26 -31.00 13.50
CA GLY A 338 13.88 -31.57 14.79
C GLY A 338 14.03 -30.60 15.97
N GLU A 339 14.63 -29.42 15.79
CA GLU A 339 14.82 -28.47 16.89
C GLU A 339 13.49 -27.85 17.37
N LEU A 340 12.42 -27.94 16.57
CA LEU A 340 11.09 -27.44 16.93
C LEU A 340 10.09 -28.54 17.34
N ILE A 341 10.54 -29.77 17.60
CA ILE A 341 9.65 -30.90 17.98
C ILE A 341 8.65 -30.52 19.08
N ASP A 342 9.14 -29.86 20.14
CA ASP A 342 8.34 -29.48 21.32
C ASP A 342 7.58 -28.14 21.14
N TYR A 343 7.79 -27.43 20.03
CA TYR A 343 7.10 -26.17 19.77
C TYR A 343 5.62 -26.43 19.45
N PRO A 344 4.65 -25.76 20.11
CA PRO A 344 3.23 -25.99 19.87
C PRO A 344 2.82 -25.66 18.42
N ILE A 345 2.21 -26.63 17.72
CA ILE A 345 1.80 -26.49 16.31
C ILE A 345 0.88 -25.28 16.12
N GLU A 346 -0.09 -25.08 17.02
CA GLU A 346 -1.06 -24.00 16.89
C GLU A 346 -0.41 -22.62 16.98
N HIS A 347 0.73 -22.50 17.66
CA HIS A 347 1.44 -21.23 17.76
C HIS A 347 2.17 -20.86 16.47
N ILE A 348 2.48 -21.81 15.59
CA ILE A 348 3.19 -21.56 14.32
C ILE A 348 2.43 -20.55 13.45
N PHE A 349 1.10 -20.53 13.50
CA PHE A 349 0.27 -19.70 12.63
C PHE A 349 0.34 -18.20 12.97
N LEU A 350 0.59 -17.85 14.24
CA LEU A 350 0.57 -16.46 14.73
C LEU A 350 1.84 -16.04 15.48
N ALA A 351 2.77 -16.96 15.71
CA ALA A 351 4.03 -16.73 16.39
C ALA A 351 5.13 -17.65 15.83
N ASN A 352 5.24 -17.73 14.50
CA ASN A 352 6.14 -18.69 13.86
C ASN A 352 7.61 -18.47 14.29
N PRO A 353 8.28 -19.48 14.89
CA PRO A 353 9.66 -19.33 15.35
C PRO A 353 10.65 -19.01 14.22
N ILE A 354 10.35 -19.38 12.97
CA ILE A 354 11.24 -19.10 11.83
C ILE A 354 11.28 -17.61 11.46
N TRP A 355 10.34 -16.78 11.94
CA TRP A 355 10.38 -15.33 11.72
C TRP A 355 11.64 -14.69 12.31
N LEU A 356 12.22 -15.30 13.34
CA LEU A 356 13.49 -14.91 13.95
C LEU A 356 14.68 -15.73 13.46
N LYS A 357 14.44 -16.91 12.89
CA LYS A 357 15.49 -17.83 12.42
C LYS A 357 15.05 -18.51 11.12
N PRO A 358 15.14 -17.80 9.98
CA PRO A 358 14.62 -18.28 8.69
C PRO A 358 15.50 -19.34 8.03
N ILE A 359 16.69 -19.63 8.57
CA ILE A 359 17.68 -20.53 7.95
C ILE A 359 17.52 -21.94 8.50
N VAL A 360 17.69 -22.95 7.63
CA VAL A 360 17.79 -24.36 8.03
C VAL A 360 19.23 -24.83 7.87
N LYS A 361 19.81 -25.44 8.92
CA LYS A 361 21.14 -26.07 8.80
C LYS A 361 21.02 -27.38 8.03
N LEU A 362 21.89 -27.56 7.03
CA LEU A 362 22.06 -28.80 6.30
C LEU A 362 23.40 -29.47 6.69
N PRO A 363 23.59 -30.76 6.35
CA PRO A 363 24.88 -31.42 6.47
C PRO A 363 25.99 -30.73 5.65
N HIS A 364 27.25 -31.05 5.95
CA HIS A 364 28.43 -30.56 5.22
C HIS A 364 28.58 -29.03 5.21
N ASN A 365 28.25 -28.36 6.32
CA ASN A 365 28.36 -26.91 6.48
C ASN A 365 27.58 -26.09 5.42
N LYS A 366 26.49 -26.67 4.91
CA LYS A 366 25.55 -25.97 4.04
C LYS A 366 24.37 -25.44 4.82
N ILE A 367 23.72 -24.43 4.27
CA ILE A 367 22.45 -23.90 4.77
C ILE A 367 21.40 -23.94 3.67
N PHE A 368 20.15 -24.03 4.08
CA PHE A 368 18.99 -23.90 3.21
C PHE A 368 18.14 -22.73 3.66
N CYS A 369 17.84 -21.80 2.76
CA CYS A 369 17.01 -20.63 3.04
C CYS A 369 16.02 -20.42 1.89
N PRO A 370 14.80 -21.01 1.95
CA PRO A 370 13.82 -20.91 0.88
C PRO A 370 13.10 -19.55 0.85
N LEU A 371 13.26 -18.75 1.91
CA LEU A 371 12.54 -17.50 2.15
C LEU A 371 13.46 -16.39 2.70
N PRO A 372 14.55 -16.00 2.02
CA PRO A 372 15.44 -14.96 2.55
C PRO A 372 14.74 -13.60 2.72
N GLN A 373 13.70 -13.31 1.94
CA GLN A 373 12.84 -12.14 2.10
C GLN A 373 12.10 -12.11 3.46
N LEU A 374 11.94 -13.26 4.13
CA LEU A 374 11.28 -13.35 5.44
C LEU A 374 11.98 -12.49 6.49
N PHE A 375 13.31 -12.40 6.41
CA PHE A 375 14.09 -11.52 7.27
C PHE A 375 13.63 -10.07 7.14
N PHE A 376 13.40 -9.57 5.92
CA PHE A 376 12.94 -8.20 5.69
C PHE A 376 11.49 -7.98 6.12
N SER A 377 10.63 -8.99 5.97
CA SER A 377 9.25 -8.94 6.49
C SER A 377 9.20 -8.74 8.00
N PHE A 378 10.16 -9.30 8.74
CA PHE A 378 10.23 -9.25 10.20
C PHE A 378 11.48 -8.52 10.72
N ILE A 379 12.07 -7.62 9.94
CA ILE A 379 13.36 -7.01 10.26
C ILE A 379 13.34 -6.21 11.56
N LEU A 380 12.27 -5.41 11.77
CA LEU A 380 12.09 -4.64 13.00
C LEU A 380 11.98 -5.57 14.20
N LYS A 381 11.25 -6.69 14.06
CA LYS A 381 11.12 -7.70 15.12
C LYS A 381 12.44 -8.40 15.41
N ASN A 382 13.22 -8.75 14.39
CA ASN A 382 14.53 -9.37 14.53
C ASN A 382 15.50 -8.46 15.28
N PHE A 383 15.62 -7.20 14.85
CA PHE A 383 16.52 -6.25 15.49
C PHE A 383 16.05 -5.84 16.88
N ASP A 384 14.75 -5.62 17.09
CA ASP A 384 14.20 -5.39 18.44
C ASP A 384 14.50 -6.58 19.36
N HIS A 385 14.37 -7.83 18.89
CA HIS A 385 14.68 -9.01 19.69
C HIS A 385 16.15 -9.06 20.11
N LEU A 386 17.08 -8.80 19.18
CA LEU A 386 18.52 -8.78 19.44
C LEU A 386 18.91 -7.66 20.40
N ILE A 387 18.46 -6.43 20.12
CA ILE A 387 18.94 -5.24 20.82
C ILE A 387 18.29 -5.11 22.19
N ASN A 388 17.05 -5.57 22.39
CA ASN A 388 16.43 -5.57 23.72
C ASN A 388 17.17 -6.43 24.74
N GLN A 389 17.94 -7.43 24.30
CA GLN A 389 18.81 -8.23 25.18
C GLN A 389 20.07 -7.47 25.63
N ILE A 390 20.41 -6.40 24.92
CA ILE A 390 21.61 -5.58 25.16
C ILE A 390 21.24 -4.27 25.86
N ASP A 391 20.32 -3.50 25.28
CA ASP A 391 20.00 -2.13 25.71
C ASP A 391 18.61 -1.68 25.22
N SER A 392 17.56 -2.16 25.89
CA SER A 392 16.17 -1.84 25.57
C SER A 392 15.83 -0.35 25.75
N ILE A 393 16.46 0.33 26.72
CA ILE A 393 16.22 1.75 27.00
C ILE A 393 16.76 2.60 25.85
N LYS A 394 18.01 2.37 25.43
CA LYS A 394 18.60 3.09 24.30
C LYS A 394 17.84 2.80 23.01
N LEU A 395 17.39 1.56 22.79
CA LEU A 395 16.58 1.23 21.61
C LEU A 395 15.30 2.08 21.53
N SER A 396 14.55 2.16 22.63
CA SER A 396 13.33 2.98 22.68
C SER A 396 13.62 4.46 22.38
N GLN A 397 14.73 5.01 22.91
CA GLN A 397 15.13 6.40 22.67
C GLN A 397 15.55 6.63 21.21
N VAL A 398 16.32 5.70 20.62
CA VAL A 398 16.75 5.79 19.22
C VAL A 398 15.55 5.72 18.28
N LYS A 399 14.61 4.79 18.49
CA LYS A 399 13.40 4.67 17.66
C LYS A 399 12.53 5.93 17.71
N ALA A 400 12.31 6.50 18.90
CA ALA A 400 11.54 7.75 19.07
C ALA A 400 12.21 8.92 18.35
N LYS A 401 13.48 9.19 18.65
CA LYS A 401 14.24 10.28 18.04
C LYS A 401 14.37 10.13 16.53
N TYR A 402 14.58 8.91 16.04
CA TYR A 402 14.63 8.63 14.61
C TYR A 402 13.31 8.99 13.93
N LEU A 403 12.17 8.54 14.49
CA LEU A 403 10.87 8.77 13.89
C LEU A 403 10.56 10.27 13.80
N GLU A 404 10.79 11.03 14.88
CA GLU A 404 10.62 12.49 14.91
C GLU A 404 11.48 13.18 13.85
N ASN A 405 12.78 12.86 13.80
CA ASN A 405 13.71 13.43 12.83
C ASN A 405 13.32 13.08 11.38
N LYS A 406 12.90 11.83 11.13
CA LYS A 406 12.55 11.38 9.78
C LYS A 406 11.27 12.01 9.29
N ILE A 407 10.27 12.18 10.16
CA ILE A 407 9.05 12.93 9.85
C ILE A 407 9.42 14.37 9.49
N GLN A 408 10.27 15.02 10.29
CA GLN A 408 10.73 16.38 10.01
C GLN A 408 11.44 16.46 8.65
N GLU A 409 12.37 15.55 8.36
CA GLU A 409 13.05 15.44 7.06
C GLU A 409 12.04 15.30 5.90
N ILE A 410 11.02 14.45 6.05
CA ILE A 410 10.00 14.22 5.02
C ILE A 410 9.19 15.49 4.76
N VAL A 411 8.71 16.20 5.80
CA VAL A 411 7.97 17.46 5.55
C VAL A 411 8.90 18.56 5.01
N HIS A 412 10.17 18.53 5.43
CA HIS A 412 11.38 19.12 4.80
C HIS A 412 11.33 19.21 3.27
N ARG A 413 10.99 18.08 2.64
CA ARG A 413 11.07 17.92 1.18
C ARG A 413 10.06 18.79 0.43
N LYS A 414 8.95 19.20 1.07
CA LYS A 414 7.83 19.89 0.42
C LYS A 414 7.44 21.21 1.08
N PHE A 415 7.75 21.41 2.35
CA PHE A 415 7.35 22.58 3.11
C PHE A 415 8.57 23.33 3.67
N PRO A 416 8.51 24.67 3.80
CA PRO A 416 9.65 25.44 4.25
C PRO A 416 10.02 25.18 5.71
N GLU A 417 11.30 24.89 5.99
CA GLU A 417 11.80 24.58 7.34
C GLU A 417 11.45 25.67 8.36
N GLN A 418 11.57 26.94 7.98
CA GLN A 418 11.31 28.08 8.86
C GLN A 418 9.84 28.22 9.29
N LEU A 419 8.94 27.49 8.63
CA LEU A 419 7.51 27.41 8.98
C LEU A 419 7.16 26.11 9.71
N THR A 420 8.17 25.36 10.17
CA THR A 420 7.98 24.16 10.98
C THR A 420 8.60 24.33 12.36
N VAL A 421 7.97 23.76 13.38
CA VAL A 421 8.47 23.77 14.75
C VAL A 421 8.35 22.36 15.32
N SER A 422 9.47 21.81 15.77
CA SER A 422 9.53 20.50 16.44
C SER A 422 9.55 20.63 17.96
N SER A 423 9.13 19.56 18.64
CA SER A 423 9.19 19.42 20.11
C SER A 423 8.63 20.63 20.86
N ILE A 424 7.48 21.15 20.41
CA ILE A 424 6.92 22.38 20.94
C ILE A 424 6.28 22.13 22.30
N LYS A 425 6.84 22.74 23.34
CA LYS A 425 6.28 22.69 24.70
C LYS A 425 5.22 23.75 24.92
N TRP A 426 4.08 23.37 25.46
CA TRP A 426 2.95 24.27 25.72
C TRP A 426 2.20 23.87 26.99
N LYS A 427 1.36 24.76 27.51
CA LYS A 427 0.65 24.54 28.78
C LYS A 427 -0.86 24.64 28.63
N LEU A 428 -1.56 23.78 29.36
CA LEU A 428 -2.99 23.84 29.60
C LEU A 428 -3.24 23.53 31.09
N GLU A 429 -3.93 24.44 31.79
CA GLU A 429 -4.29 24.25 33.21
C GLU A 429 -3.09 23.84 34.12
N ASN A 430 -1.94 24.49 33.91
CA ASN A 430 -0.65 24.23 34.58
C ASN A 430 0.04 22.89 34.26
N VAL A 431 -0.54 22.05 33.40
CA VAL A 431 0.11 20.86 32.88
C VAL A 431 0.91 21.22 31.63
N GLU A 432 2.18 20.81 31.58
CA GLU A 432 3.02 20.96 30.40
C GLU A 432 2.83 19.75 29.47
N TYR A 433 2.63 20.05 28.19
CA TYR A 433 2.52 19.10 27.10
C TYR A 433 3.59 19.39 26.05
N GLU A 434 3.87 18.40 25.23
CA GLU A 434 4.75 18.49 24.08
C GLU A 434 4.00 18.01 22.83
N THR A 435 4.29 18.62 21.69
CA THR A 435 3.79 18.20 20.38
C THR A 435 5.01 18.04 19.46
N ASP A 436 5.08 16.88 18.80
CA ASP A 436 6.31 16.46 18.12
C ASP A 436 6.67 17.35 16.93
N LEU A 437 5.70 17.68 16.07
CA LEU A 437 5.92 18.59 14.95
C LEU A 437 4.64 19.38 14.60
N ILE A 438 4.80 20.66 14.29
CA ILE A 438 3.76 21.48 13.63
C ILE A 438 4.34 22.18 12.40
N ALA A 439 3.64 22.10 11.28
CA ALA A 439 3.98 22.78 10.03
C ALA A 439 2.91 23.81 9.64
N PHE A 440 3.33 25.02 9.28
CA PHE A 440 2.47 26.10 8.80
C PHE A 440 2.61 26.28 7.29
N ILE A 441 1.53 26.07 6.54
CA ILE A 441 1.56 25.99 5.07
C ILE A 441 0.46 26.91 4.53
N GLY A 442 0.81 28.15 4.24
CA GLY A 442 -0.15 29.21 3.93
C GLY A 442 -1.15 29.41 5.07
N SER A 443 -2.43 29.14 4.83
CA SER A 443 -3.50 29.25 5.83
C SER A 443 -3.79 27.95 6.59
N TYR A 444 -2.93 26.93 6.44
CA TYR A 444 -3.03 25.65 7.15
C TYR A 444 -2.01 25.57 8.28
N ALA A 445 -2.41 24.96 9.38
CA ALA A 445 -1.51 24.38 10.37
C ALA A 445 -1.70 22.85 10.36
N VAL A 446 -0.61 22.09 10.27
CA VAL A 446 -0.63 20.63 10.28
C VAL A 446 0.12 20.15 11.51
N ILE A 447 -0.60 19.57 12.46
CA ILE A 447 -0.06 18.97 13.69
C ILE A 447 0.26 17.51 13.42
N ILE A 448 1.48 17.08 13.71
CA ILE A 448 1.95 15.72 13.49
C ILE A 448 2.49 15.17 14.80
N GLU A 449 1.96 14.02 15.23
CA GLU A 449 2.41 13.30 16.43
C GLU A 449 3.02 11.95 16.01
N ALA A 450 4.11 11.55 16.64
CA ALA A 450 4.93 10.40 16.31
C ALA A 450 4.85 9.33 17.41
N LYS A 451 4.70 8.04 17.04
CA LYS A 451 4.71 6.92 17.99
C LYS A 451 5.56 5.74 17.48
N SER A 452 6.54 5.35 18.28
CA SER A 452 7.53 4.31 17.93
C SER A 452 7.47 3.04 18.79
N HIS A 453 6.42 2.88 19.60
CA HIS A 453 6.24 1.70 20.46
C HIS A 453 6.14 0.41 19.65
N THR A 454 6.81 -0.64 20.14
CA THR A 454 6.73 -1.99 19.56
C THR A 454 5.42 -2.69 19.90
N ILE A 455 4.87 -3.42 18.94
CA ILE A 455 3.72 -4.30 19.13
C ILE A 455 4.19 -5.65 19.67
N SER A 456 3.66 -6.06 20.83
CA SER A 456 4.00 -7.35 21.45
C SER A 456 3.37 -8.52 20.71
N ASP A 457 4.05 -9.68 20.68
CA ASP A 457 3.52 -10.92 20.10
C ASP A 457 2.18 -11.34 20.71
N GLU A 458 1.95 -11.10 22.00
CA GLU A 458 0.66 -11.36 22.64
C GLU A 458 -0.48 -10.55 22.02
N ALA A 459 -0.19 -9.29 21.66
CA ALA A 459 -1.17 -8.40 21.05
C ALA A 459 -1.46 -8.81 19.60
N LEU A 460 -0.43 -9.22 18.84
CA LEU A 460 -0.59 -9.77 17.49
C LEU A 460 -1.37 -11.10 17.48
N ARG A 461 -1.23 -11.92 18.54
CA ARG A 461 -2.07 -13.10 18.77
C ARG A 461 -3.51 -12.76 19.20
N GLY A 462 -3.85 -11.49 19.40
CA GLY A 462 -5.20 -11.05 19.76
C GLY A 462 -5.54 -11.11 21.25
N ALA A 463 -4.55 -11.16 22.16
CA ALA A 463 -4.82 -11.16 23.60
C ALA A 463 -5.54 -9.84 24.01
N PRO A 464 -6.80 -9.87 24.51
CA PRO A 464 -7.65 -8.67 24.58
C PRO A 464 -7.06 -7.50 25.37
N GLY A 465 -6.53 -7.78 26.56
CA GLY A 465 -5.96 -6.73 27.42
C GLY A 465 -4.67 -6.12 26.86
N ARG A 466 -3.82 -6.93 26.22
CA ARG A 466 -2.58 -6.47 25.58
C ARG A 466 -2.88 -5.70 24.30
N LEU A 467 -3.83 -6.18 23.51
CA LEU A 467 -4.29 -5.52 22.29
C LEU A 467 -4.89 -4.15 22.59
N LYS A 468 -5.81 -4.05 23.56
CA LYS A 468 -6.38 -2.77 24.02
C LYS A 468 -5.30 -1.78 24.44
N LYS A 469 -4.34 -2.23 25.26
CA LYS A 469 -3.23 -1.40 25.72
C LYS A 469 -2.39 -0.88 24.55
N LYS A 470 -2.05 -1.75 23.59
CA LYS A 470 -1.22 -1.36 22.44
C LYS A 470 -1.94 -0.43 21.47
N ILE A 471 -3.22 -0.66 21.22
CA ILE A 471 -4.07 0.26 20.46
C ILE A 471 -4.08 1.64 21.13
N TYR A 472 -4.22 1.70 22.45
CA TYR A 472 -4.20 2.96 23.17
C TYR A 472 -2.86 3.70 23.01
N GLU A 473 -1.75 3.03 23.30
CA GLU A 473 -0.39 3.61 23.25
C GLU A 473 0.02 4.08 21.83
N ILE A 474 -0.38 3.36 20.79
CA ILE A 474 0.08 3.58 19.42
C ILE A 474 -0.88 4.45 18.61
N LEU A 475 -2.20 4.30 18.80
CA LEU A 475 -3.22 4.90 17.92
C LEU A 475 -4.06 5.97 18.64
N VAL A 476 -4.49 5.71 19.87
CA VAL A 476 -5.45 6.60 20.57
C VAL A 476 -4.76 7.77 21.24
N GLU A 477 -3.69 7.52 21.99
CA GLU A 477 -2.94 8.55 22.71
C GLU A 477 -2.41 9.69 21.81
N PRO A 478 -1.70 9.44 20.68
CA PRO A 478 -1.23 10.54 19.82
C PRO A 478 -2.38 11.37 19.25
N ASN A 479 -3.52 10.73 18.98
CA ASN A 479 -4.69 11.44 18.53
C ASN A 479 -5.25 12.39 19.61
N LEU A 480 -5.33 11.92 20.85
CA LEU A 480 -5.76 12.75 21.99
C LEU A 480 -4.79 13.92 22.23
N GLN A 481 -3.48 13.70 22.08
CA GLN A 481 -2.45 14.72 22.21
C GLN A 481 -2.62 15.81 21.14
N SER A 482 -2.67 15.43 19.86
CA SER A 482 -2.87 16.37 18.75
C SER A 482 -4.21 17.11 18.83
N ASN A 483 -5.28 16.45 19.29
CA ASN A 483 -6.59 17.09 19.45
C ASN A 483 -6.55 18.18 20.53
N ARG A 484 -5.88 17.92 21.65
CA ARG A 484 -5.70 18.91 22.73
C ARG A 484 -4.95 20.15 22.21
N PHE A 485 -3.91 19.94 21.40
CA PHE A 485 -3.15 21.05 20.82
C PHE A 485 -3.96 21.82 19.77
N LYS A 486 -4.72 21.12 18.92
CA LYS A 486 -5.69 21.76 18.00
C LYS A 486 -6.66 22.67 18.74
N GLN A 487 -7.30 22.18 19.80
CA GLN A 487 -8.24 22.97 20.62
C GLN A 487 -7.55 24.21 21.21
N LYS A 488 -6.29 24.08 21.66
CA LYS A 488 -5.50 25.20 22.14
C LYS A 488 -5.26 26.25 21.06
N LEU A 489 -4.89 25.84 19.85
CA LEU A 489 -4.70 26.76 18.71
C LEU A 489 -6.01 27.44 18.31
N GLU A 490 -7.11 26.69 18.20
CA GLU A 490 -8.44 27.24 17.89
C GLU A 490 -8.88 28.29 18.93
N TYR A 491 -8.63 28.02 20.20
CA TYR A 491 -8.89 28.98 21.27
C TYR A 491 -8.09 30.28 21.09
N LEU A 492 -6.80 30.18 20.76
CA LEU A 492 -5.95 31.36 20.53
C LEU A 492 -6.34 32.10 19.24
N ILE A 493 -6.73 31.41 18.18
CA ILE A 493 -7.23 32.05 16.95
C ILE A 493 -8.48 32.89 17.24
N LYS A 494 -9.44 32.34 18.02
CA LYS A 494 -10.67 33.04 18.41
C LYS A 494 -10.44 34.18 19.39
N ASN A 495 -9.34 34.17 20.13
CA ASN A 495 -9.05 35.14 21.19
C ASN A 495 -7.68 35.82 20.97
N PRO A 496 -7.56 36.72 19.98
CA PRO A 496 -6.28 37.35 19.59
C PRO A 496 -5.65 38.19 20.73
N HIS A 497 -6.47 38.70 21.66
CA HIS A 497 -6.00 39.55 22.76
C HIS A 497 -5.33 38.78 23.92
N ILE A 498 -5.42 37.45 23.95
CA ILE A 498 -4.80 36.65 25.00
C ILE A 498 -3.29 36.53 24.75
N ASP A 499 -2.49 37.07 25.67
CA ASP A 499 -1.03 36.89 25.69
C ASP A 499 -0.70 35.50 26.24
N ASP A 500 -0.60 34.53 25.34
CA ASP A 500 -0.18 33.17 25.65
C ASP A 500 1.28 32.95 25.21
N PRO A 501 2.16 32.39 26.08
CA PRO A 501 3.55 32.11 25.72
C PRO A 501 3.73 31.27 24.45
N LEU A 502 2.74 30.43 24.09
CA LEU A 502 2.74 29.65 22.87
C LEU A 502 2.86 30.54 21.63
N ARG A 503 2.20 31.71 21.59
CA ARG A 503 2.25 32.62 20.42
C ARG A 503 3.68 33.01 20.05
N LYS A 504 4.52 33.26 21.05
CA LYS A 504 5.93 33.67 20.88
C LYS A 504 6.82 32.53 20.37
N LYS A 505 6.36 31.29 20.45
CA LYS A 505 7.07 30.09 19.97
C LYS A 505 6.69 29.73 18.53
N LEU A 506 5.63 30.32 17.97
CA LEU A 506 5.18 30.03 16.61
C LEU A 506 5.81 31.02 15.62
N PRO A 507 6.19 30.57 14.41
CA PRO A 507 6.85 31.41 13.41
C PRO A 507 5.88 32.33 12.64
N ILE A 508 4.59 32.30 12.98
CA ILE A 508 3.52 32.97 12.23
C ILE A 508 2.50 33.63 13.15
N ASP A 509 1.75 34.59 12.60
CA ASP A 509 0.54 35.10 13.23
C ASP A 509 -0.63 34.14 13.00
N LEU A 510 -1.21 33.65 14.11
CA LEU A 510 -2.35 32.74 14.10
C LEU A 510 -3.59 33.30 13.40
N SER A 511 -3.72 34.63 13.24
CA SER A 511 -4.82 35.25 12.49
C SER A 511 -4.87 34.80 11.01
N THR A 512 -3.76 34.31 10.48
CA THR A 512 -3.64 33.84 9.10
C THR A 512 -4.08 32.39 8.90
N ILE A 513 -4.30 31.66 9.99
CA ILE A 513 -4.65 30.24 9.96
C ILE A 513 -6.17 30.05 9.94
N HIS A 514 -6.64 29.33 8.93
CA HIS A 514 -8.05 29.02 8.73
C HIS A 514 -8.36 27.54 8.95
N LYS A 515 -7.39 26.64 8.70
CA LYS A 515 -7.57 25.19 8.84
C LYS A 515 -6.46 24.58 9.69
N ILE A 516 -6.84 23.73 10.64
CA ILE A 516 -5.91 22.95 11.46
C ILE A 516 -6.16 21.48 11.20
N LEU A 517 -5.18 20.83 10.56
CA LEU A 517 -5.15 19.39 10.31
C LEU A 517 -4.33 18.69 11.39
N ARG A 518 -4.64 17.42 11.64
CA ARG A 518 -3.91 16.56 12.57
C ARG A 518 -3.54 15.28 11.85
N VAL A 519 -2.36 14.73 12.13
CA VAL A 519 -1.90 13.45 11.60
C VAL A 519 -1.14 12.73 12.70
N SER A 520 -1.29 11.41 12.78
CA SER A 520 -0.49 10.56 13.67
C SER A 520 0.34 9.58 12.85
N ILE A 521 1.64 9.50 13.12
CA ILE A 521 2.57 8.66 12.36
C ILE A 521 3.16 7.59 13.29
N THR A 522 3.10 6.35 12.86
CA THR A 522 3.67 5.21 13.59
C THR A 522 4.94 4.70 12.91
N LEU A 523 5.93 4.25 13.69
CA LEU A 523 7.11 3.58 13.10
C LEU A 523 6.75 2.19 12.56
N GLU A 524 5.84 1.48 13.25
CA GLU A 524 5.42 0.12 12.89
C GLU A 524 4.05 0.11 12.21
N TYR A 525 3.83 -0.90 11.37
CA TYR A 525 2.53 -1.19 10.76
C TYR A 525 1.68 -2.08 11.68
N PHE A 526 0.49 -1.63 12.04
CA PHE A 526 -0.37 -2.33 13.00
C PHE A 526 -1.56 -2.99 12.29
N ALA A 527 -1.29 -3.98 11.42
CA ALA A 527 -2.33 -4.78 10.77
C ALA A 527 -3.39 -3.93 10.05
N ALA A 528 -2.99 -2.82 9.42
CA ALA A 528 -3.88 -1.78 8.86
C ALA A 528 -4.83 -1.10 9.87
N LEU A 529 -4.85 -1.46 11.16
CA LEU A 529 -5.71 -0.78 12.15
C LEU A 529 -5.36 0.70 12.26
N GLN A 530 -4.11 1.09 12.01
CA GLN A 530 -3.72 2.49 11.98
C GLN A 530 -4.52 3.29 10.94
N THR A 531 -4.86 2.68 9.80
CA THR A 531 -5.65 3.32 8.73
C THR A 531 -7.16 3.28 9.01
N ASN A 532 -7.63 2.48 9.96
CA ASN A 532 -9.06 2.20 10.18
C ASN A 532 -9.45 2.45 11.65
N VAL A 533 -9.00 3.57 12.23
CA VAL A 533 -9.17 3.87 13.65
C VAL A 533 -10.65 3.99 14.03
N TYR A 534 -11.52 4.38 13.09
CA TYR A 534 -12.97 4.45 13.31
C TYR A 534 -13.62 3.11 13.68
N GLU A 535 -13.03 1.97 13.31
CA GLU A 535 -13.52 0.64 13.70
C GLU A 535 -13.46 0.42 15.23
N LEU A 536 -12.70 1.25 15.95
CA LEU A 536 -12.61 1.20 17.41
C LEU A 536 -13.81 1.86 18.12
N LYS A 537 -14.67 2.60 17.41
CA LYS A 537 -15.74 3.42 18.00
C LYS A 537 -16.65 2.64 18.94
N ASP A 538 -17.04 1.44 18.54
CA ASP A 538 -17.97 0.61 19.30
C ASP A 538 -17.28 -0.37 20.24
N THR A 539 -15.95 -0.32 20.38
CA THR A 539 -15.19 -1.23 21.25
C THR A 539 -15.20 -0.80 22.72
N GLY A 540 -15.58 0.43 23.04
CA GLY A 540 -15.36 1.01 24.37
C GLY A 540 -13.87 1.20 24.73
N TRP A 541 -12.95 1.10 23.77
CA TRP A 541 -11.52 1.32 23.98
C TRP A 541 -11.09 2.77 23.74
N ILE A 542 -11.93 3.56 23.07
CA ILE A 542 -11.70 4.98 22.82
C ILE A 542 -12.66 5.86 23.64
N PRO A 543 -12.29 7.11 23.97
CA PRO A 543 -13.19 8.06 24.62
C PRO A 543 -14.45 8.37 23.79
N LYS A 544 -15.54 8.77 24.45
CA LYS A 544 -16.81 9.06 23.76
C LYS A 544 -16.74 10.28 22.83
N ASP A 545 -15.91 11.24 23.17
CA ASP A 545 -15.64 12.48 22.43
C ASP A 545 -14.40 12.37 21.53
N TYR A 546 -13.99 11.13 21.20
CA TYR A 546 -12.85 10.89 20.34
C TYR A 546 -13.05 11.49 18.94
N SER A 547 -12.19 12.43 18.58
CA SER A 547 -12.15 13.01 17.23
C SER A 547 -11.03 12.33 16.46
N PRO A 548 -11.31 11.42 15.52
CA PRO A 548 -10.25 10.72 14.83
C PRO A 548 -9.46 11.66 13.89
N CYS A 549 -8.26 11.24 13.51
CA CYS A 549 -7.42 11.91 12.53
C CYS A 549 -6.69 10.86 11.69
N PRO A 550 -6.26 11.21 10.47
CA PRO A 550 -5.42 10.34 9.65
C PRO A 550 -4.27 9.77 10.48
N THR A 551 -4.16 8.45 10.47
CA THR A 551 -3.08 7.73 11.15
C THR A 551 -2.48 6.73 10.17
N MET A 552 -1.16 6.74 9.99
CA MET A 552 -0.46 5.91 9.01
C MET A 552 0.95 5.57 9.50
N ASN A 553 1.60 4.57 8.89
CA ASN A 553 2.98 4.26 9.24
C ASN A 553 3.96 5.22 8.53
N LEU A 554 5.23 5.19 8.94
CA LEU A 554 6.27 6.05 8.36
C LEU A 554 6.52 5.79 6.86
N ALA A 555 6.41 4.55 6.41
CA ALA A 555 6.63 4.20 5.00
C ALA A 555 5.54 4.78 4.09
N ASP A 556 4.28 4.65 4.50
CA ASP A 556 3.12 5.25 3.84
C ASP A 556 3.24 6.78 3.86
N PHE A 557 3.66 7.37 4.97
CA PHE A 557 3.89 8.82 5.07
C PHE A 557 4.98 9.32 4.11
N GLU A 558 6.07 8.56 3.95
CA GLU A 558 7.10 8.86 2.95
C GLU A 558 6.54 8.74 1.53
N THR A 559 5.75 7.71 1.24
CA THR A 559 5.08 7.52 -0.05
C THR A 559 4.10 8.66 -0.36
N LEU A 560 3.35 9.14 0.64
CA LEU A 560 2.44 10.27 0.49
C LEU A 560 3.16 11.52 -0.05
N PHE A 561 4.29 11.87 0.55
CA PHE A 561 5.07 13.05 0.20
C PHE A 561 5.88 12.90 -1.09
N ASP A 562 6.17 11.67 -1.51
CA ASP A 562 6.82 11.40 -2.80
C ASP A 562 5.81 11.37 -3.96
N ILE A 563 4.66 10.69 -3.80
CA ILE A 563 3.64 10.56 -4.86
C ILE A 563 2.90 11.87 -5.10
N PHE A 564 2.52 12.60 -4.05
CA PHE A 564 1.84 13.89 -4.20
C PHE A 564 2.86 15.03 -4.30
N GLU A 565 3.14 15.44 -5.53
CA GLU A 565 4.23 16.37 -5.82
C GLU A 565 3.96 17.80 -5.30
N HIS A 566 2.70 18.23 -5.31
CA HIS A 566 2.31 19.60 -4.96
C HIS A 566 1.75 19.71 -3.54
N PRO A 567 2.07 20.79 -2.78
CA PRO A 567 1.51 21.06 -1.45
C PRO A 567 -0.02 20.98 -1.38
N ILE A 568 -0.71 21.41 -2.44
CA ILE A 568 -2.18 21.35 -2.53
C ILE A 568 -2.67 19.89 -2.44
N GLN A 569 -2.00 18.97 -3.14
CA GLN A 569 -2.41 17.56 -3.17
C GLN A 569 -2.25 16.91 -1.80
N ILE A 570 -1.13 17.17 -1.12
CA ILE A 570 -0.86 16.65 0.23
C ILE A 570 -1.89 17.18 1.22
N LEU A 571 -2.12 18.50 1.22
CA LEU A 571 -3.09 19.13 2.12
C LEU A 571 -4.51 18.65 1.85
N ASN A 572 -4.91 18.55 0.58
CA ASN A 572 -6.22 18.06 0.22
C ASN A 572 -6.42 16.59 0.60
N TYR A 573 -5.41 15.74 0.36
CA TYR A 573 -5.44 14.36 0.81
C TYR A 573 -5.67 14.28 2.31
N LEU A 574 -4.85 14.94 3.12
CA LEU A 574 -4.96 14.91 4.59
C LEU A 574 -6.29 15.47 5.09
N GLU A 575 -6.79 16.53 4.47
CA GLU A 575 -8.08 17.13 4.79
C GLU A 575 -9.24 16.14 4.52
N GLN A 576 -9.32 15.60 3.30
CA GLN A 576 -10.37 14.66 2.93
C GLN A 576 -10.25 13.35 3.70
N ARG A 577 -9.02 12.87 3.93
CA ARG A 577 -8.71 11.70 4.75
C ARG A 577 -9.22 11.87 6.18
N SER A 578 -9.09 13.07 6.76
CA SER A 578 -9.62 13.40 8.09
C SER A 578 -11.14 13.44 8.13
N GLU A 579 -11.80 13.87 7.06
CA GLU A 579 -13.27 13.89 6.97
C GLU A 579 -13.82 12.46 6.91
N ILE A 580 -13.24 11.60 6.07
CA ILE A 580 -13.74 10.23 5.88
C ILE A 580 -13.49 9.36 7.11
N GLU A 581 -12.38 9.57 7.83
CA GLU A 581 -12.09 8.85 9.08
C GLU A 581 -13.18 9.07 10.15
N GLY A 582 -13.84 10.23 10.16
CA GLY A 582 -14.89 10.53 11.14
C GLY A 582 -16.30 10.12 10.73
N THR A 583 -16.51 9.81 9.43
CA THR A 583 -17.84 9.78 8.83
C THR A 583 -18.18 8.49 8.09
N LEU A 584 -17.17 7.75 7.61
CA LEU A 584 -17.36 6.52 6.85
C LEU A 584 -16.80 5.32 7.60
N LEU A 585 -17.53 4.20 7.52
CA LEU A 585 -17.03 2.91 7.97
C LEU A 585 -16.42 2.19 6.77
N TYR A 586 -15.11 1.97 6.81
CA TYR A 586 -14.37 1.33 5.73
C TYR A 586 -13.26 0.43 6.25
N LYS A 587 -12.76 -0.44 5.36
CA LYS A 587 -11.57 -1.28 5.58
C LYS A 587 -10.65 -1.18 4.38
N GLY A 588 -9.44 -0.69 4.59
CA GLY A 588 -8.38 -0.63 3.58
C GLY A 588 -7.02 -0.27 4.19
N ASP A 589 -5.94 -0.41 3.44
CA ASP A 589 -4.64 0.15 3.81
C ASP A 589 -4.43 1.56 3.22
N GLU A 590 -3.40 2.26 3.69
CA GLU A 590 -3.19 3.68 3.30
C GLU A 590 -2.82 3.82 1.82
N LEU A 591 -2.11 2.85 1.22
CA LEU A 591 -1.78 2.89 -0.21
C LEU A 591 -3.03 2.72 -1.08
N ASP A 592 -3.96 1.87 -0.67
CA ASP A 592 -5.26 1.73 -1.32
C ASP A 592 -6.10 3.00 -1.18
N LEU A 593 -6.05 3.67 -0.03
CA LEU A 593 -6.67 4.97 0.17
C LEU A 593 -6.05 6.05 -0.74
N MET A 594 -4.73 6.11 -0.85
CA MET A 594 -4.06 7.02 -1.80
C MET A 594 -4.45 6.73 -3.24
N GLY A 595 -4.48 5.45 -3.63
CA GLY A 595 -4.91 5.03 -4.96
C GLY A 595 -6.37 5.40 -5.24
N LEU A 596 -7.26 5.21 -4.28
CA LEU A 596 -8.65 5.62 -4.37
C LEU A 596 -8.79 7.13 -4.52
N TYR A 597 -8.06 7.91 -3.70
CA TYR A 597 -8.01 9.36 -3.79
C TYR A 597 -7.55 9.82 -5.18
N MET A 598 -6.54 9.19 -5.76
CA MET A 598 -6.06 9.54 -7.10
C MET A 598 -7.11 9.34 -8.18
N GLU A 599 -8.03 8.39 -8.01
CA GLU A 599 -9.06 8.07 -8.99
C GLU A 599 -10.35 8.88 -8.80
N ASN A 600 -10.76 9.15 -7.56
CA ASN A 600 -12.07 9.75 -7.26
C ASN A 600 -12.06 10.93 -6.28
N HIS A 601 -10.88 11.33 -5.80
CA HIS A 601 -10.69 12.38 -4.80
C HIS A 601 -11.54 12.21 -3.53
N PHE A 602 -11.73 10.97 -3.05
CA PHE A 602 -12.58 10.61 -1.90
C PHE A 602 -14.01 11.14 -1.94
N ASN A 603 -14.55 11.35 -3.13
CA ASN A 603 -15.92 11.80 -3.26
C ASN A 603 -16.88 10.59 -3.34
N PHE A 604 -17.59 10.36 -2.23
CA PHE A 604 -18.52 9.24 -2.04
C PHE A 604 -20.00 9.62 -2.19
N SER A 605 -20.31 10.79 -2.75
CA SER A 605 -21.67 11.35 -2.83
C SER A 605 -22.71 10.47 -3.52
N ASN A 606 -22.29 9.51 -4.35
CA ASN A 606 -23.17 8.61 -5.10
C ASN A 606 -23.23 7.18 -4.50
N ILE A 607 -22.72 6.98 -3.28
CA ILE A 607 -22.66 5.67 -2.63
C ILE A 607 -23.62 5.64 -1.45
N ASP A 608 -24.40 4.56 -1.35
CA ASP A 608 -25.16 4.25 -0.15
C ASP A 608 -24.19 3.82 0.97
N THR A 609 -24.03 4.69 1.97
CA THR A 609 -23.07 4.54 3.07
C THR A 609 -23.59 3.69 4.23
N GLN A 610 -24.74 3.01 4.08
CA GLN A 610 -25.28 2.14 5.13
C GLN A 610 -24.43 0.88 5.42
N GLY A 611 -23.43 0.56 4.58
CA GLY A 611 -22.54 -0.58 4.73
C GLY A 611 -21.08 -0.22 5.06
N ILE A 612 -20.25 -1.26 5.25
CA ILE A 612 -18.80 -1.12 5.35
C ILE A 612 -18.22 -1.06 3.94
N LEU A 613 -17.45 -0.02 3.64
CA LEU A 613 -16.73 0.09 2.39
C LEU A 613 -15.42 -0.72 2.43
N MET A 614 -15.33 -1.79 1.64
CA MET A 614 -14.08 -2.54 1.46
C MET A 614 -13.26 -1.90 0.34
N ILE A 615 -12.06 -1.43 0.67
CA ILE A 615 -11.15 -0.74 -0.26
C ILE A 615 -9.91 -1.63 -0.39
N SER A 616 -9.74 -2.21 -1.58
CA SER A 616 -8.63 -3.14 -1.85
C SER A 616 -8.18 -3.06 -3.31
N GLY A 617 -6.87 -3.03 -3.54
CA GLY A 617 -6.27 -3.11 -4.87
C GLY A 617 -6.35 -1.82 -5.70
N ALA A 618 -6.66 -0.69 -5.08
CA ALA A 618 -6.56 0.64 -5.66
C ALA A 618 -5.10 1.13 -5.72
N SER A 619 -4.22 0.59 -4.88
CA SER A 619 -2.77 0.88 -4.82
C SER A 619 -1.98 0.44 -6.07
N LYS A 620 -2.56 -0.37 -6.97
CA LYS A 620 -1.84 -1.05 -8.08
C LYS A 620 -0.94 -0.14 -8.91
N LYS A 621 -1.35 1.11 -9.17
CA LYS A 621 -0.54 2.07 -9.94
C LYS A 621 0.68 2.57 -9.16
N ILE A 622 0.52 2.76 -7.84
CA ILE A 622 1.59 3.16 -6.92
C ILE A 622 2.60 2.01 -6.79
N GLU A 623 2.10 0.80 -6.56
CA GLU A 623 2.95 -0.39 -6.46
C GLU A 623 3.77 -0.62 -7.73
N ALA A 624 3.12 -0.59 -8.90
CA ALA A 624 3.81 -0.78 -10.18
C ALA A 624 4.92 0.26 -10.40
N TYR A 625 4.75 1.50 -9.92
CA TYR A 625 5.77 2.54 -9.99
C TYR A 625 6.99 2.22 -9.13
N TYR A 626 6.81 1.95 -7.84
CA TYR A 626 7.93 1.69 -6.94
C TYR A 626 8.62 0.36 -7.20
N GLU A 627 7.87 -0.66 -7.59
CA GLU A 627 8.45 -1.95 -7.99
C GLU A 627 9.31 -1.78 -9.25
N SER A 628 8.81 -1.06 -10.26
CA SER A 628 9.63 -0.78 -11.45
C SER A 628 10.88 0.04 -11.10
N LEU A 629 10.74 1.04 -10.23
CA LEU A 629 11.85 1.88 -9.81
C LEU A 629 12.94 1.08 -9.05
N ALA A 630 12.53 0.13 -8.20
CA ALA A 630 13.45 -0.75 -7.47
C ALA A 630 14.30 -1.61 -8.42
N GLU A 631 13.73 -1.98 -9.57
CA GLU A 631 14.39 -2.73 -10.64
C GLU A 631 15.18 -1.85 -11.63
N GLY A 632 15.31 -0.54 -11.33
CA GLY A 632 15.97 0.42 -12.20
C GLY A 632 15.16 0.78 -13.48
N ILE A 633 13.87 0.44 -13.52
CA ILE A 633 12.97 0.75 -14.64
C ILE A 633 12.14 1.98 -14.29
N THR A 634 12.38 3.09 -14.99
CA THR A 634 11.60 4.31 -14.82
C THR A 634 10.31 4.26 -15.64
N ILE A 635 9.17 4.29 -14.94
CA ILE A 635 7.85 4.52 -15.53
C ILE A 635 7.28 5.86 -15.03
N PRO A 636 6.26 6.45 -15.70
CA PRO A 636 5.64 7.69 -15.22
C PRO A 636 5.10 7.53 -13.80
N LYS A 637 5.44 8.48 -12.92
CA LYS A 637 4.89 8.55 -11.57
C LYS A 637 3.37 8.73 -11.65
N PRO A 638 2.57 7.95 -10.89
CA PRO A 638 1.12 8.09 -10.94
C PRO A 638 0.73 9.42 -10.26
N VAL A 639 -0.29 10.09 -10.81
CA VAL A 639 -0.80 11.38 -10.31
C VAL A 639 -2.33 11.32 -10.16
N PRO A 640 -2.93 12.11 -9.25
CA PRO A 640 -4.39 12.24 -9.17
C PRO A 640 -5.01 12.67 -10.51
N ILE A 641 -6.18 12.12 -10.84
CA ILE A 641 -6.87 12.41 -12.09
C ILE A 641 -7.42 13.84 -12.06
N MET A 642 -6.86 14.69 -12.91
CA MET A 642 -7.31 16.06 -13.09
C MET A 642 -7.49 16.36 -14.58
N ASN A 643 -8.56 17.09 -14.92
CA ASN A 643 -8.73 17.58 -16.28
C ASN A 643 -7.75 18.74 -16.55
N GLN A 644 -7.13 18.75 -17.73
CA GLN A 644 -6.15 19.76 -18.15
C GLN A 644 -6.59 21.22 -17.90
N PHE A 645 -7.89 21.52 -18.02
CA PHE A 645 -8.41 22.85 -17.72
C PHE A 645 -8.17 23.27 -16.26
N PHE A 646 -8.42 22.35 -15.31
CA PHE A 646 -8.20 22.59 -13.89
C PHE A 646 -6.73 22.51 -13.51
N GLU A 647 -5.94 21.63 -14.14
CA GLU A 647 -4.48 21.63 -13.98
C GLU A 647 -3.88 23.00 -14.32
N ASN A 648 -4.30 23.60 -15.44
CA ASN A 648 -3.83 24.93 -15.83
C ASN A 648 -4.24 26.02 -14.81
N ILE A 649 -5.43 25.89 -14.21
CA ILE A 649 -5.87 26.78 -13.12
C ILE A 649 -4.97 26.61 -11.90
N LEU A 650 -4.71 25.37 -11.48
CA LEU A 650 -3.87 25.05 -10.32
C LEU A 650 -2.42 25.52 -10.52
N LEU A 651 -1.83 25.29 -11.69
CA LEU A 651 -0.50 25.80 -12.04
C LEU A 651 -0.42 27.32 -11.97
N GLN A 652 -1.42 28.02 -12.52
CA GLN A 652 -1.47 29.48 -12.43
C GLN A 652 -1.72 29.96 -10.99
N LEU A 653 -2.52 29.23 -10.21
CA LEU A 653 -2.79 29.52 -8.80
C LEU A 653 -1.53 29.39 -7.94
N GLU A 654 -0.73 28.35 -8.16
CA GLU A 654 0.55 28.13 -7.51
C GLU A 654 1.61 29.16 -7.92
N ASN A 655 1.57 29.64 -9.16
CA ASN A 655 2.47 30.71 -9.62
C ASN A 655 2.10 32.09 -9.03
N ARG A 656 0.81 32.40 -8.93
CA ARG A 656 0.35 33.71 -8.43
C ARG A 656 0.31 33.80 -6.90
N LYS A 657 0.10 32.67 -6.22
CA LYS A 657 -0.08 32.54 -4.76
C LYS A 657 -0.97 33.65 -4.16
N PRO A 658 -2.18 33.90 -4.68
CA PRO A 658 -3.10 34.86 -4.06
C PRO A 658 -3.44 34.43 -2.62
N SER A 659 -4.05 35.34 -1.85
CA SER A 659 -4.53 34.99 -0.50
C SER A 659 -5.40 33.72 -0.55
N ARG A 660 -5.18 32.80 0.39
CA ARG A 660 -5.89 31.51 0.51
C ARG A 660 -5.76 30.58 -0.71
N TRP A 661 -4.72 30.74 -1.54
CA TRP A 661 -4.54 29.91 -2.75
C TRP A 661 -4.52 28.39 -2.48
N LEU A 662 -3.98 27.95 -1.34
CA LEU A 662 -3.99 26.53 -0.96
C LEU A 662 -5.40 26.02 -0.63
N GLU A 663 -6.24 26.85 -0.02
CA GLU A 663 -7.64 26.51 0.22
C GLU A 663 -8.40 26.43 -1.10
N ILE A 664 -8.23 27.40 -1.99
CA ILE A 664 -8.82 27.38 -3.34
C ILE A 664 -8.39 26.11 -4.08
N GLY A 665 -7.10 25.80 -4.05
CA GLY A 665 -6.55 24.60 -4.67
C GLY A 665 -7.14 23.32 -4.08
N SER A 666 -7.19 23.22 -2.74
CA SER A 666 -7.80 22.06 -2.05
C SER A 666 -9.26 21.90 -2.45
N ILE A 667 -10.02 23.00 -2.51
CA ILE A 667 -11.43 22.96 -2.93
C ILE A 667 -11.54 22.43 -4.37
N ILE A 668 -10.72 22.88 -5.32
CA ILE A 668 -10.73 22.39 -6.72
C ILE A 668 -10.55 20.86 -6.78
N TYR A 669 -9.68 20.27 -5.97
CA TYR A 669 -9.51 18.81 -5.91
C TYR A 669 -10.76 18.06 -5.41
N ARG A 670 -11.73 18.73 -4.78
CA ARG A 670 -13.01 18.10 -4.39
C ARG A 670 -13.95 17.84 -5.58
N LEU A 671 -13.66 18.39 -6.76
CA LEU A 671 -14.41 18.09 -7.97
C LEU A 671 -14.09 16.67 -8.45
N LEU A 672 -15.14 15.86 -8.59
CA LEU A 672 -15.04 14.54 -9.22
C LEU A 672 -14.53 14.69 -10.67
N PRO A 673 -13.61 13.81 -11.13
CA PRO A 673 -13.10 13.86 -12.50
C PRO A 673 -14.20 13.88 -13.58
N GLN A 674 -15.28 13.11 -13.38
CA GLN A 674 -16.43 13.12 -14.30
C GLN A 674 -17.18 14.46 -14.33
N ASP A 675 -17.27 15.17 -13.20
CA ASP A 675 -17.94 16.46 -13.12
C ASP A 675 -17.05 17.58 -13.67
N GLN A 676 -15.73 17.45 -13.55
CA GLN A 676 -14.79 18.33 -14.24
C GLN A 676 -15.01 18.32 -15.75
N ILE A 677 -15.23 17.14 -16.37
CA ILE A 677 -15.50 17.02 -17.80
C ILE A 677 -16.81 17.72 -18.19
N LYS A 678 -17.88 17.56 -17.38
CA LYS A 678 -19.17 18.24 -17.59
C LYS A 678 -19.00 19.76 -17.49
N ILE A 679 -18.32 20.25 -16.45
CA ILE A 679 -18.05 21.67 -16.23
C ILE A 679 -17.28 22.26 -17.42
N VAL A 680 -16.20 21.60 -17.86
CA VAL A 680 -15.39 22.07 -19.00
C VAL A 680 -16.22 22.16 -20.28
N THR A 681 -17.15 21.23 -20.48
CA THR A 681 -18.06 21.22 -21.64
C THR A 681 -19.01 22.41 -21.59
N GLU A 682 -19.64 22.69 -20.44
CA GLU A 682 -20.53 23.83 -20.27
C GLU A 682 -19.80 25.18 -20.32
N VAL A 683 -18.58 25.27 -19.77
CA VAL A 683 -17.72 26.45 -19.91
C VAL A 683 -17.44 26.74 -21.39
N LYS A 684 -17.17 25.73 -22.23
CA LYS A 684 -16.97 25.91 -23.68
C LYS A 684 -18.24 26.42 -24.38
N ASN A 685 -19.41 25.91 -24.00
CA ASN A 685 -20.70 26.37 -24.52
C ASN A 685 -20.94 27.84 -24.17
N LEU A 686 -20.71 28.22 -22.92
CA LEU A 686 -20.87 29.59 -22.44
C LEU A 686 -19.86 30.56 -23.07
N LYS A 687 -18.60 30.16 -23.25
CA LYS A 687 -17.60 30.97 -23.99
C LYS A 687 -18.10 31.32 -25.40
N THR A 688 -18.73 30.36 -26.08
CA THR A 688 -19.32 30.60 -27.42
C THR A 688 -20.51 31.56 -27.35
N ASN A 689 -21.32 31.47 -26.30
CA ASN A 689 -22.45 32.39 -26.10
C ASN A 689 -22.00 33.82 -25.82
N VAL A 690 -21.05 34.02 -24.90
CA VAL A 690 -20.54 35.36 -24.54
C VAL A 690 -19.88 36.03 -25.76
N ARG A 691 -19.08 35.29 -26.57
CA ARG A 691 -18.51 35.82 -27.82
C ARG A 691 -19.57 36.43 -28.76
N LYS A 692 -20.78 35.86 -28.80
CA LYS A 692 -21.86 36.31 -29.70
C LYS A 692 -22.79 37.35 -29.08
N ASN A 693 -23.03 37.26 -27.77
CA ASN A 693 -24.16 37.93 -27.12
C ASN A 693 -23.75 38.88 -25.98
N TRP A 694 -22.46 39.16 -25.76
CA TRP A 694 -21.99 40.01 -24.66
C TRP A 694 -22.66 41.40 -24.58
N HIS A 695 -23.07 41.95 -25.72
CA HIS A 695 -23.76 43.25 -25.83
C HIS A 695 -25.24 43.20 -25.44
N LYS A 696 -25.81 42.02 -25.23
CA LYS A 696 -27.21 41.85 -24.82
C LYS A 696 -27.30 41.83 -23.30
N THR A 697 -28.16 42.66 -22.74
CA THR A 697 -28.50 42.65 -21.31
C THR A 697 -29.04 41.28 -20.91
N GLY A 698 -28.53 40.72 -19.81
CA GLY A 698 -28.97 39.41 -19.29
C GLY A 698 -28.51 38.19 -20.11
N HIS A 699 -27.49 38.32 -20.95
CA HIS A 699 -26.92 37.16 -21.65
C HIS A 699 -26.35 36.14 -20.66
N LYS A 700 -26.48 34.85 -20.98
CA LYS A 700 -25.94 33.77 -20.13
C LYS A 700 -24.41 33.80 -20.11
N ASN A 701 -23.83 34.19 -18.99
CA ASN A 701 -22.39 34.26 -18.75
C ASN A 701 -21.92 33.53 -17.48
N LEU A 702 -22.85 32.96 -16.70
CA LEU A 702 -22.58 32.28 -15.45
C LEU A 702 -22.80 30.76 -15.59
N LEU A 703 -21.92 29.99 -14.98
CA LEU A 703 -22.14 28.56 -14.68
C LEU A 703 -22.04 28.38 -13.16
N ILE A 704 -23.05 27.78 -12.56
CA ILE A 704 -23.06 27.44 -11.13
C ILE A 704 -23.04 25.92 -11.04
N TYR A 705 -22.06 25.41 -10.30
CA TYR A 705 -22.00 24.02 -9.89
C TYR A 705 -22.41 23.94 -8.41
N THR A 706 -23.58 23.36 -8.18
CA THR A 706 -24.07 23.06 -6.84
C THR A 706 -23.56 21.67 -6.44
N PRO A 707 -22.85 21.54 -5.31
CA PRO A 707 -22.32 20.27 -4.86
C PRO A 707 -23.44 19.35 -4.32
N PRO A 708 -23.18 18.02 -4.25
CA PRO A 708 -24.05 17.10 -3.52
C PRO A 708 -24.15 17.49 -2.05
N LEU A 709 -25.19 17.02 -1.34
CA LEU A 709 -25.43 17.33 0.08
C LEU A 709 -24.25 17.00 1.01
N SER A 710 -23.38 16.07 0.60
CA SER A 710 -22.18 15.68 1.34
C SER A 710 -21.03 16.69 1.25
N SER A 711 -21.15 17.75 0.44
CA SER A 711 -20.10 18.77 0.26
C SER A 711 -20.67 20.16 0.45
N GLU A 712 -19.94 20.99 1.18
CA GLU A 712 -20.28 22.39 1.47
C GLU A 712 -19.66 23.40 0.49
N TYR A 713 -19.00 22.92 -0.57
CA TYR A 713 -18.20 23.73 -1.49
C TYR A 713 -18.82 23.80 -2.89
N ALA A 714 -19.34 24.97 -3.25
CA ALA A 714 -19.82 25.28 -4.59
C ALA A 714 -18.75 25.92 -5.47
N PHE A 715 -19.00 25.91 -6.78
CA PHE A 715 -18.17 26.61 -7.75
C PHE A 715 -19.04 27.46 -8.66
N CYS A 716 -18.57 28.66 -8.99
CA CYS A 716 -19.16 29.44 -10.06
C CYS A 716 -18.11 29.89 -11.07
N PHE A 717 -18.45 29.81 -12.35
CA PHE A 717 -17.61 30.28 -13.44
C PHE A 717 -18.26 31.47 -14.10
N VAL A 718 -17.53 32.56 -14.19
CA VAL A 718 -18.00 33.83 -14.75
C VAL A 718 -17.23 34.10 -16.03
N ILE A 719 -17.92 34.20 -17.16
CA ILE A 719 -17.27 34.34 -18.47
C ILE A 719 -17.52 35.75 -19.00
N PHE A 720 -16.45 36.45 -19.35
CA PHE A 720 -16.51 37.83 -19.81
C PHE A 720 -15.46 38.08 -20.92
N ASN A 721 -15.46 39.25 -21.52
CA ASN A 721 -14.52 39.68 -22.56
C ASN A 721 -13.89 41.03 -22.18
N GLU A 722 -12.95 41.54 -23.00
CA GLU A 722 -12.31 42.83 -22.69
C GLU A 722 -13.31 43.99 -22.66
N GLN A 723 -14.42 43.90 -23.42
CA GLN A 723 -15.41 44.98 -23.50
C GLN A 723 -16.29 45.10 -22.27
N ASN A 724 -16.55 44.00 -21.54
CA ASN A 724 -17.34 44.00 -20.31
C ASN A 724 -16.55 43.59 -19.06
N LYS A 725 -15.21 43.71 -19.12
CA LYS A 725 -14.35 43.35 -17.99
C LYS A 725 -14.65 44.14 -16.73
N GLU A 726 -15.10 45.39 -16.81
CA GLU A 726 -15.34 46.19 -15.60
C GLU A 726 -16.49 45.63 -14.74
N ASP A 727 -17.41 44.89 -15.34
CA ASP A 727 -18.50 44.22 -14.64
C ASP A 727 -18.08 42.88 -13.99
N ARG A 728 -16.83 42.43 -14.18
CA ARG A 728 -16.36 41.09 -13.75
C ARG A 728 -16.55 40.81 -12.25
N TYR A 729 -16.34 41.81 -11.40
CA TYR A 729 -16.50 41.66 -9.95
C TYR A 729 -17.97 41.54 -9.57
N LYS A 730 -18.82 42.40 -10.16
CA LYS A 730 -20.27 42.34 -9.99
C LYS A 730 -20.83 40.99 -10.43
N PHE A 731 -20.40 40.47 -11.58
CA PHE A 731 -20.81 39.15 -12.03
C PHE A 731 -20.36 38.02 -11.10
N CYS A 732 -19.18 38.12 -10.47
CA CYS A 732 -18.72 37.14 -9.50
C CYS A 732 -19.50 37.21 -8.18
N GLU A 733 -19.80 38.41 -7.69
CA GLU A 733 -20.63 38.59 -6.50
C GLU A 733 -22.04 38.04 -6.71
N GLU A 734 -22.66 38.34 -7.87
CA GLU A 734 -23.96 37.80 -8.25
C GLU A 734 -23.94 36.26 -8.32
N ALA A 735 -22.96 35.69 -9.02
CA ALA A 735 -22.83 34.24 -9.15
C ALA A 735 -22.53 33.54 -7.82
N ALA A 736 -21.70 34.14 -6.97
CA ALA A 736 -21.39 33.62 -5.64
C ALA A 736 -22.63 33.66 -4.73
N SER A 737 -23.37 34.78 -4.73
CA SER A 737 -24.62 34.92 -3.98
C SER A 737 -25.61 33.82 -4.36
N MET A 738 -25.81 33.58 -5.66
CA MET A 738 -26.69 32.51 -6.15
C MET A 738 -26.20 31.12 -5.74
N SER A 739 -24.88 30.90 -5.70
CA SER A 739 -24.29 29.60 -5.33
C SER A 739 -24.46 29.30 -3.84
N LEU A 740 -24.49 30.33 -3.00
CA LEU A 740 -24.65 30.25 -1.55
C LEU A 740 -26.12 30.16 -1.08
N GLU A 741 -27.09 30.18 -2.00
CA GLU A 741 -28.52 30.03 -1.65
C GLU A 741 -28.86 28.63 -1.09
N SER A 742 -28.07 27.61 -1.45
CA SER A 742 -28.28 26.25 -0.97
C SER A 742 -27.86 26.09 0.49
N SER A 743 -28.77 25.65 1.35
CA SER A 743 -28.56 25.62 2.82
C SER A 743 -27.34 24.80 3.30
N HIS A 744 -26.88 23.81 2.52
CA HIS A 744 -25.72 22.99 2.86
C HIS A 744 -24.39 23.57 2.37
N VAL A 745 -24.42 24.59 1.50
CA VAL A 745 -23.23 25.22 0.93
C VAL A 745 -22.79 26.34 1.86
N LYS A 746 -21.51 26.32 2.25
CA LYS A 746 -20.88 27.36 3.08
C LYS A 746 -19.85 28.18 2.33
N TYR A 747 -19.30 27.64 1.24
CA TYR A 747 -18.21 28.27 0.51
C TYR A 747 -18.47 28.18 -0.98
N CYS A 748 -18.13 29.24 -1.71
CA CYS A 748 -18.17 29.24 -3.17
C CYS A 748 -16.83 29.71 -3.75
N VAL A 749 -16.21 28.90 -4.61
CA VAL A 749 -15.05 29.32 -5.41
C VAL A 749 -15.53 29.95 -6.71
N ALA A 750 -15.32 31.25 -6.86
CA ALA A 750 -15.63 31.97 -8.10
C ALA A 750 -14.41 32.03 -9.01
N ILE A 751 -14.57 31.65 -10.27
CA ILE A 751 -13.51 31.62 -11.29
C ILE A 751 -13.95 32.49 -12.48
N GLY A 752 -13.32 33.65 -12.64
CA GLY A 752 -13.57 34.55 -13.76
C GLY A 752 -12.68 34.22 -14.95
N LEU A 753 -13.27 34.03 -16.13
CA LEU A 753 -12.62 33.67 -17.37
C LEU A 753 -12.80 34.77 -18.42
N ASN A 754 -11.70 35.36 -18.87
CA ASN A 754 -11.72 36.31 -19.99
C ASN A 754 -11.50 35.56 -21.31
N ILE A 755 -12.47 35.62 -22.22
CA ILE A 755 -12.45 34.87 -23.48
C ILE A 755 -11.49 35.42 -24.54
N ASP A 756 -10.98 36.63 -24.33
CA ASP A 756 -10.02 37.31 -25.21
C ASP A 756 -8.57 37.10 -24.76
N ARG A 757 -8.35 36.44 -23.62
CA ARG A 757 -7.03 36.16 -23.01
C ARG A 757 -6.77 34.66 -22.99
N GLU A 758 -6.04 34.16 -23.99
CA GLU A 758 -5.62 32.75 -24.07
C GLU A 758 -4.33 32.46 -23.30
N ASP A 759 -3.60 33.52 -22.87
CA ASP A 759 -2.37 33.45 -22.10
C ASP A 759 -2.58 33.14 -20.61
N MET A 760 -3.83 33.10 -20.14
CA MET A 760 -4.18 32.86 -18.74
C MET A 760 -5.31 31.84 -18.61
N ALA A 761 -5.19 30.94 -17.62
CA ALA A 761 -6.20 29.95 -17.27
C ALA A 761 -7.43 30.58 -16.59
N TYR A 762 -7.20 31.63 -15.78
CA TYR A 762 -8.25 32.45 -15.16
C TYR A 762 -7.82 33.91 -15.04
N ALA A 763 -8.78 34.83 -15.11
CA ALA A 763 -8.55 36.26 -14.93
C ALA A 763 -8.63 36.67 -13.43
N LEU A 764 -9.64 36.16 -12.73
CA LEU A 764 -9.78 36.30 -11.27
C LEU A 764 -10.23 34.99 -10.63
N ILE A 765 -9.85 34.79 -9.38
CA ILE A 765 -10.27 33.64 -8.57
C ILE A 765 -10.38 34.08 -7.10
N GLY A 766 -11.38 33.57 -6.39
CA GLY A 766 -11.57 33.88 -4.98
C GLY A 766 -12.55 32.94 -4.29
N VAL A 767 -12.49 32.89 -2.96
CA VAL A 767 -13.43 32.16 -2.10
C VAL A 767 -14.40 33.15 -1.47
N TYR A 768 -15.70 32.86 -1.60
CA TYR A 768 -16.80 33.58 -0.98
C TYR A 768 -17.40 32.67 0.10
N GLN A 769 -17.96 33.28 1.15
CA GLN A 769 -18.60 32.62 2.28
C GLN A 769 -19.88 33.36 2.64
#